data_AF-A0A1V8SKN4-F1
#
_entry.id   AF-A0A1V8SKN4-F1
#
_cell.length_a   1.000
_cell.length_b   1.000
_cell.length_c   1.000
_cell.angle_alpha   90.00
_cell.angle_beta   90.00
_cell.angle_gamma   90.00
#
_symmetry.space_group_name_H-M   'P 1'
#
loop_
_entity.id
_entity.type
_entity.pdbx_description
1 polymer ?
#
loop_
_entity_poly.entity_id
_entity_poly.type
_entity_poly.pdbx_seq_one_letter_code
_entity_poly.pdbx_strand_id
1 'polypeptide(L)'
;MTAALIKQFRLAIDEGIGEGEMPEEVYTLFQYQSNELQEQLVEAIDNKLVYPYSPDSATLRRFIRCFTDRISTEETIVEAAVAMTTALSTLTYAAIARSGHVLDGPRKIDNLIDGMARIANTAAAPSAKLRALRTLARLRAAVDGAIYMVADEAAGKLESAASKPDNVKAADLSLHAWLSNVLAVIEMNPECPARDDHCVRFVLSSFPEQLGNHTLFYRQEHTVKRCFKLVSARLNDDKAEHAVAYVKILTTLISYRAELETSEHKELIRALLKTAGSSDTVSIACIHALTICCYEMPQTTSIFMDEILQKMHRMVTQRHLAIHVLEFLSGLSRLEALYKHSFRFEDFKRIFGVAFSYLDSLRNKASDGRTQLSDQASSSDSESQQTMSQYVHALAYHTIVFWYLATRVEHRAAIKEYVTSRLAYKDVDGAEVLEDQGLVTIDLMDSVDAEVAQDANDATIATVQYGKSKQHLTKPLLCFDPEDGVPHVQTRIFGLLIITTHTSFRTGKSVVTTRRPSGTFRSLHQRTTGGDRKDQHDSKIETTLHSQLGHHGVDLLVPIYPGDEGGRIYGSFTVPDFTSPLGSGEVIDLPEEQAITRAIDVFDRTPGLDSHKAGVIYIGEGQTTEEKVFLNSSGSPDYREFVKSLGRLQELKDAAFNSQGLDTQTGTDGLTAIVWNSEVTELVYHITTMMPTHENDDDATTIAKKKRHTGNDHVNIVFNNSGIPFVFDMFPSAFNYVYVVITPSVRTTFLQSRTHTMKTPVGERYYRVEVLTAPGFPSLSSAAEAKLVSGSSLPDYVRNLALNACIFSEVWMNRDDESYRSSWRLRLNQIKQLRARYGNEVGKGDGAAVSHVEEGKGKGKEKAKGTGWLASLGLK
;
A
#
# COMPACT_ATOMS: atom_id res chain seq x y z
N MET A 1 -24.97 -54.54 -10.53
CA MET A 1 -25.20 -54.78 -9.09
C MET A 1 -25.28 -53.48 -8.30
N THR A 2 -24.27 -52.60 -8.36
CA THR A 2 -24.24 -51.31 -7.65
C THR A 2 -25.47 -50.44 -7.91
N ALA A 3 -25.91 -50.31 -9.17
CA ALA A 3 -27.12 -49.57 -9.52
C ALA A 3 -28.43 -50.20 -8.98
N ALA A 4 -28.47 -51.53 -8.82
CA ALA A 4 -29.62 -52.25 -8.24
C ALA A 4 -29.65 -52.11 -6.72
N LEU A 5 -28.47 -52.15 -6.07
CA LEU A 5 -28.29 -51.88 -4.65
C LEU A 5 -28.71 -50.44 -4.32
N ILE A 6 -28.22 -49.46 -5.07
CA ILE A 6 -28.61 -48.05 -4.93
C ILE A 6 -30.13 -47.86 -5.13
N LYS A 7 -30.76 -48.60 -6.03
CA LYS A 7 -32.21 -48.54 -6.25
C LYS A 7 -33.02 -49.14 -5.10
N GLN A 8 -32.56 -50.26 -4.54
CA GLN A 8 -33.13 -50.89 -3.33
C GLN A 8 -32.98 -49.98 -2.09
N PHE A 9 -31.81 -49.35 -1.93
CA PHE A 9 -31.55 -48.34 -0.89
C PHE A 9 -32.48 -47.12 -1.03
N ARG A 10 -32.78 -46.68 -2.26
CA ARG A 10 -33.74 -45.59 -2.51
C ARG A 10 -35.16 -45.97 -2.08
N LEU A 11 -35.64 -47.15 -2.47
CA LEU A 11 -36.97 -47.62 -2.06
C LEU A 11 -37.13 -47.65 -0.54
N ALA A 12 -36.12 -48.16 0.17
CA ALA A 12 -36.17 -48.24 1.63
C ALA A 12 -36.22 -46.88 2.33
N ILE A 13 -35.54 -45.86 1.78
CA ILE A 13 -35.54 -44.49 2.30
C ILE A 13 -36.85 -43.78 1.95
N ASP A 14 -37.34 -43.93 0.72
CA ASP A 14 -38.54 -43.26 0.20
C ASP A 14 -39.84 -43.83 0.82
N GLU A 15 -39.88 -45.13 1.14
CA GLU A 15 -41.07 -45.81 1.67
C GLU A 15 -41.16 -45.80 3.22
N GLY A 16 -40.15 -45.25 3.91
CA GLY A 16 -40.18 -45.15 5.37
C GLY A 16 -40.19 -46.49 6.10
N ILE A 17 -39.57 -47.51 5.50
CA ILE A 17 -39.59 -48.89 6.00
C ILE A 17 -39.00 -48.94 7.42
N GLY A 18 -39.85 -49.31 8.38
CA GLY A 18 -39.51 -49.51 9.78
C GLY A 18 -38.76 -50.82 10.03
N GLU A 19 -38.25 -50.98 11.27
CA GLU A 19 -37.49 -52.14 11.74
C GLU A 19 -38.00 -53.49 11.19
N GLY A 20 -37.18 -54.18 10.39
CA GLY A 20 -37.37 -55.60 10.07
C GLY A 20 -37.32 -56.01 8.59
N GLU A 21 -37.56 -55.13 7.63
CA GLU A 21 -37.85 -55.52 6.23
C GLU A 21 -36.79 -55.11 5.18
N MET A 22 -35.51 -55.06 5.52
CA MET A 22 -34.49 -55.04 4.47
C MET A 22 -34.32 -56.47 3.92
N PRO A 23 -34.42 -56.71 2.59
CA PRO A 23 -34.21 -58.03 2.01
C PRO A 23 -32.83 -58.57 2.36
N GLU A 24 -32.74 -59.83 2.82
CA GLU A 24 -31.46 -60.49 3.16
C GLU A 24 -30.42 -60.42 2.04
N GLU A 25 -30.91 -60.33 0.80
CA GLU A 25 -30.13 -60.17 -0.43
C GLU A 25 -29.27 -58.89 -0.43
N VAL A 26 -29.73 -57.79 0.17
CA VAL A 26 -28.96 -56.53 0.24
C VAL A 26 -27.81 -56.64 1.24
N TYR A 27 -28.03 -57.34 2.35
CA TYR A 27 -27.00 -57.56 3.38
C TYR A 27 -25.95 -58.58 2.95
N THR A 28 -26.37 -59.67 2.32
CA THR A 28 -25.46 -60.68 1.74
C THR A 28 -24.66 -60.11 0.57
N LEU A 29 -25.24 -59.23 -0.25
CA LEU A 29 -24.48 -58.47 -1.25
C LEU A 29 -23.40 -57.60 -0.62
N PHE A 30 -23.64 -57.01 0.55
CA PHE A 30 -22.68 -56.13 1.24
C PHE A 30 -21.53 -56.87 1.92
N GLN A 31 -21.78 -58.04 2.50
CA GLN A 31 -20.76 -58.87 3.16
C GLN A 31 -19.70 -59.42 2.20
N TYR A 32 -19.98 -59.47 0.89
CA TYR A 32 -19.11 -60.08 -0.12
C TYR A 32 -18.45 -59.09 -1.09
N GLN A 33 -18.50 -57.77 -0.86
CA GLN A 33 -17.95 -56.77 -1.81
C GLN A 33 -16.54 -56.29 -1.42
N SER A 34 -15.70 -56.03 -2.42
CA SER A 34 -14.39 -55.41 -2.26
C SER A 34 -14.50 -53.95 -1.82
N ASN A 35 -13.45 -53.44 -1.15
CA ASN A 35 -13.33 -52.05 -0.69
C ASN A 35 -13.66 -51.01 -1.79
N GLU A 36 -13.34 -51.31 -3.04
CA GLU A 36 -13.55 -50.44 -4.21
C GLU A 36 -15.05 -50.21 -4.54
N LEU A 37 -15.92 -51.20 -4.28
CA LEU A 37 -17.37 -51.06 -4.47
C LEU A 37 -18.05 -50.34 -3.30
N GLN A 38 -17.50 -50.47 -2.08
CA GLN A 38 -17.91 -49.68 -0.93
C GLN A 38 -17.59 -48.19 -1.15
N GLU A 39 -16.44 -47.88 -1.77
CA GLU A 39 -16.06 -46.53 -2.17
C GLU A 39 -17.01 -45.93 -3.23
N GLN A 40 -17.35 -46.69 -4.28
CA GLN A 40 -18.32 -46.26 -5.29
C GLN A 40 -19.72 -46.01 -4.71
N LEU A 41 -20.12 -46.75 -3.67
CA LEU A 41 -21.40 -46.57 -3.01
C LEU A 41 -21.41 -45.28 -2.17
N VAL A 42 -20.34 -45.00 -1.42
CA VAL A 42 -20.18 -43.74 -0.67
C VAL A 42 -20.16 -42.54 -1.62
N GLU A 43 -19.45 -42.64 -2.74
CA GLU A 43 -19.41 -41.60 -3.77
C GLU A 43 -20.78 -41.39 -4.46
N ALA A 44 -21.53 -42.48 -4.72
CA ALA A 44 -22.87 -42.40 -5.28
C ALA A 44 -23.92 -41.82 -4.31
N ILE A 45 -23.78 -42.09 -3.00
CA ILE A 45 -24.62 -41.50 -1.96
C ILE A 45 -24.33 -40.00 -1.82
N ASP A 46 -23.05 -39.61 -1.84
CA ASP A 46 -22.62 -38.20 -1.74
C ASP A 46 -23.01 -37.36 -2.96
N ASN A 47 -22.97 -37.93 -4.16
CA ASN A 47 -23.39 -37.25 -5.40
C ASN A 47 -24.92 -37.09 -5.56
N LYS A 48 -25.75 -37.78 -4.76
CA LYS A 48 -27.22 -37.84 -4.93
C LYS A 48 -28.04 -37.32 -3.75
N LEU A 49 -27.44 -37.07 -2.57
CA LEU A 49 -28.05 -36.35 -1.44
C LEU A 49 -28.28 -34.84 -1.69
N VAL A 50 -28.30 -34.42 -2.96
CA VAL A 50 -28.54 -33.07 -3.47
C VAL A 50 -30.04 -32.66 -3.37
N TYR A 51 -30.91 -33.52 -2.83
CA TYR A 51 -32.36 -33.28 -2.66
C TYR A 51 -32.80 -33.35 -1.18
N PRO A 52 -33.88 -32.64 -0.78
CA PRO A 52 -34.01 -32.04 0.54
C PRO A 52 -34.61 -33.02 1.55
N TYR A 53 -33.79 -33.85 2.17
CA TYR A 53 -34.19 -34.52 3.41
C TYR A 53 -33.68 -33.71 4.60
N SER A 54 -34.63 -33.25 5.44
CA SER A 54 -34.33 -32.61 6.72
C SER A 54 -33.56 -33.59 7.63
N PRO A 55 -32.50 -33.13 8.31
CA PRO A 55 -31.67 -33.95 9.22
C PRO A 55 -32.42 -34.48 10.45
N ASP A 56 -33.69 -34.09 10.65
CA ASP A 56 -34.53 -34.56 11.74
C ASP A 56 -35.36 -35.81 11.43
N SER A 57 -35.22 -36.39 10.24
CA SER A 57 -35.92 -37.62 9.86
C SER A 57 -35.62 -38.76 10.85
N ALA A 58 -36.61 -39.08 11.70
CA ALA A 58 -36.58 -40.21 12.62
C ALA A 58 -36.30 -41.52 11.86
N THR A 59 -36.67 -41.57 10.58
CA THR A 59 -36.41 -42.65 9.64
C THR A 59 -34.93 -42.87 9.39
N LEU A 60 -34.13 -41.82 9.13
CA LEU A 60 -32.69 -41.94 8.89
C LEU A 60 -31.96 -42.40 10.17
N ARG A 61 -32.35 -41.89 11.34
CA ARG A 61 -31.77 -42.30 12.64
C ARG A 61 -32.14 -43.74 13.03
N ARG A 62 -33.39 -44.16 12.80
CA ARG A 62 -33.82 -45.55 12.99
C ARG A 62 -33.11 -46.49 12.01
N PHE A 63 -32.94 -46.06 10.77
CA PHE A 63 -32.25 -46.82 9.73
C PHE A 63 -30.79 -47.09 10.09
N ILE A 64 -30.03 -46.04 10.47
CA ILE A 64 -28.63 -46.17 10.89
C ILE A 64 -28.51 -47.15 12.06
N ARG A 65 -29.38 -47.01 13.08
CA ARG A 65 -29.38 -47.85 14.29
C ARG A 65 -29.72 -49.31 13.99
N CYS A 66 -30.76 -49.57 13.20
CA CYS A 66 -31.17 -50.93 12.84
C CYS A 66 -30.10 -51.63 11.97
N PHE A 67 -29.40 -50.87 11.12
CA PHE A 67 -28.29 -51.37 10.32
C PHE A 67 -27.05 -51.68 11.19
N THR A 68 -26.74 -50.85 12.21
CA THR A 68 -25.60 -51.09 13.13
C THR A 68 -25.85 -52.25 14.09
N ASP A 69 -27.06 -52.39 14.63
CA ASP A 69 -27.40 -53.43 15.62
C ASP A 69 -27.38 -54.86 15.01
N ARG A 70 -27.48 -55.01 13.69
CA ARG A 70 -27.58 -56.30 12.99
C ARG A 70 -26.26 -56.78 12.37
N ILE A 71 -25.27 -55.90 12.30
CA ILE A 71 -23.97 -56.10 11.63
C ILE A 71 -22.85 -56.38 12.67
N SER A 72 -23.15 -56.28 13.97
CA SER A 72 -22.21 -56.35 15.10
C SER A 72 -21.67 -57.75 15.45
N THR A 73 -21.57 -58.69 14.51
CA THR A 73 -21.19 -60.09 14.83
C THR A 73 -19.76 -60.50 14.46
N GLU A 74 -18.98 -59.69 13.74
CA GLU A 74 -17.55 -59.96 13.46
C GLU A 74 -16.67 -58.70 13.55
N GLU A 75 -15.42 -58.87 14.00
CA GLU A 75 -14.49 -57.79 14.38
C GLU A 75 -14.08 -56.90 13.19
N THR A 76 -13.93 -57.47 11.99
CA THR A 76 -13.69 -56.75 10.71
C THR A 76 -14.91 -55.95 10.23
N ILE A 77 -16.10 -56.34 10.68
CA ILE A 77 -17.37 -55.75 10.30
C ILE A 77 -17.72 -54.56 11.21
N VAL A 78 -17.23 -54.56 12.47
CA VAL A 78 -17.33 -53.42 13.39
C VAL A 78 -16.56 -52.20 12.86
N GLU A 79 -15.37 -52.39 12.28
CA GLU A 79 -14.62 -51.29 11.66
C GLU A 79 -15.35 -50.70 10.45
N ALA A 80 -15.96 -51.55 9.60
CA ALA A 80 -16.78 -51.11 8.47
C ALA A 80 -18.08 -50.41 8.93
N ALA A 81 -18.72 -50.89 9.99
CA ALA A 81 -19.92 -50.28 10.58
C ALA A 81 -19.59 -48.94 11.25
N VAL A 82 -18.45 -48.81 11.93
CA VAL A 82 -17.95 -47.55 12.48
C VAL A 82 -17.58 -46.58 11.36
N ALA A 83 -16.92 -47.04 10.30
CA ALA A 83 -16.60 -46.24 9.12
C ALA A 83 -17.86 -45.76 8.40
N MET A 84 -18.89 -46.60 8.27
CA MET A 84 -20.15 -46.28 7.61
C MET A 84 -21.07 -45.41 8.48
N THR A 85 -21.11 -45.62 9.80
CA THR A 85 -21.82 -44.75 10.75
C THR A 85 -21.15 -43.39 10.84
N THR A 86 -19.82 -43.36 10.80
CA THR A 86 -19.04 -42.13 10.69
C THR A 86 -19.34 -41.47 9.35
N ALA A 87 -19.30 -42.17 8.21
CA ALA A 87 -19.62 -41.64 6.89
C ALA A 87 -21.06 -41.13 6.76
N LEU A 88 -22.04 -41.80 7.35
CA LEU A 88 -23.45 -41.37 7.38
C LEU A 88 -23.65 -40.16 8.29
N SER A 89 -23.01 -40.13 9.45
CA SER A 89 -22.96 -38.93 10.31
C SER A 89 -22.29 -37.77 9.58
N THR A 90 -21.23 -38.05 8.82
CA THR A 90 -20.47 -37.10 7.99
C THR A 90 -21.29 -36.57 6.84
N LEU A 91 -22.05 -37.41 6.15
CA LEU A 91 -22.98 -37.02 5.09
C LEU A 91 -24.11 -36.17 5.65
N THR A 92 -24.59 -36.48 6.86
CA THR A 92 -25.58 -35.67 7.58
C THR A 92 -25.00 -34.30 7.92
N TYR A 93 -23.79 -34.25 8.46
CA TYR A 93 -23.08 -33.02 8.81
C TYR A 93 -22.62 -32.20 7.59
N ALA A 94 -22.23 -32.84 6.49
CA ALA A 94 -21.91 -32.21 5.22
C ALA A 94 -23.16 -31.71 4.49
N ALA A 95 -24.30 -32.40 4.61
CA ALA A 95 -25.59 -31.90 4.17
C ALA A 95 -26.06 -30.70 5.01
N ILE A 96 -25.81 -30.69 6.32
CA ILE A 96 -26.03 -29.54 7.19
C ILE A 96 -25.14 -28.35 6.79
N ALA A 97 -23.86 -28.60 6.51
CA ALA A 97 -22.93 -27.57 6.03
C ALA A 97 -23.26 -27.04 4.62
N ARG A 98 -23.92 -27.83 3.76
CA ARG A 98 -24.37 -27.45 2.42
C ARG A 98 -25.72 -26.74 2.41
N SER A 99 -26.61 -27.06 3.34
CA SER A 99 -27.99 -26.53 3.39
C SER A 99 -28.14 -25.26 4.23
N GLY A 100 -27.09 -24.83 4.94
CA GLY A 100 -27.15 -23.66 5.82
C GLY A 100 -28.06 -23.84 7.05
N HIS A 101 -28.57 -25.05 7.30
CA HIS A 101 -29.33 -25.34 8.51
C HIS A 101 -28.45 -25.24 9.75
N VAL A 102 -28.97 -24.60 10.79
CA VAL A 102 -28.26 -24.31 12.05
C VAL A 102 -28.01 -25.61 12.83
N LEU A 103 -26.76 -25.83 13.24
CA LEU A 103 -26.43 -26.86 14.23
C LEU A 103 -26.81 -26.33 15.61
N ASP A 104 -28.00 -26.69 16.09
CA ASP A 104 -28.46 -26.22 17.40
C ASP A 104 -27.71 -26.93 18.55
N GLY A 105 -26.78 -26.21 19.18
CA GLY A 105 -26.19 -26.53 20.49
C GLY A 105 -24.71 -26.97 20.48
N PRO A 106 -23.94 -26.67 21.55
CA PRO A 106 -22.48 -26.89 21.61
C PRO A 106 -22.09 -28.35 21.33
N ARG A 107 -22.82 -29.30 21.93
CA ARG A 107 -22.56 -30.75 21.74
C ARG A 107 -22.65 -31.22 20.29
N LYS A 108 -23.52 -30.62 19.46
CA LYS A 108 -23.64 -31.02 18.04
C LYS A 108 -22.46 -30.51 17.23
N ILE A 109 -21.96 -29.32 17.56
CA ILE A 109 -20.79 -28.72 16.90
C ILE A 109 -19.51 -29.44 17.36
N ASP A 110 -19.37 -29.79 18.64
CA ASP A 110 -18.25 -30.61 19.12
C ASP A 110 -18.23 -31.99 18.44
N ASN A 111 -19.39 -32.64 18.34
CA ASN A 111 -19.50 -33.93 17.63
C ASN A 111 -19.14 -33.82 16.14
N LEU A 112 -19.49 -32.69 15.49
CA LEU A 112 -19.06 -32.40 14.13
C LEU A 112 -17.53 -32.27 14.05
N ILE A 113 -16.93 -31.45 14.93
CA ILE A 113 -15.49 -31.18 14.92
C ILE A 113 -14.73 -32.49 15.15
N ASP A 114 -15.10 -33.24 16.18
CA ASP A 114 -14.49 -34.53 16.50
C ASP A 114 -14.71 -35.55 15.40
N GLY A 115 -15.90 -35.59 14.80
CA GLY A 115 -16.22 -36.47 13.67
C GLY A 115 -15.34 -36.17 12.46
N MET A 116 -15.26 -34.91 12.04
CA MET A 116 -14.45 -34.49 10.90
C MET A 116 -12.95 -34.66 11.18
N ALA A 117 -12.49 -34.39 12.40
CA ALA A 117 -11.10 -34.61 12.80
C ALA A 117 -10.75 -36.12 12.75
N ARG A 118 -11.66 -36.99 13.17
CA ARG A 118 -11.49 -38.45 13.04
C ARG A 118 -11.43 -38.89 11.58
N ILE A 119 -12.21 -38.32 10.67
CA ILE A 119 -12.19 -38.67 9.24
C ILE A 119 -10.92 -38.21 8.57
N ALA A 120 -10.51 -36.96 8.83
CA ALA A 120 -9.20 -36.46 8.40
C ALA A 120 -8.09 -37.42 8.85
N ASN A 121 -8.31 -38.12 9.97
CA ASN A 121 -7.36 -39.06 10.52
C ASN A 121 -7.44 -40.50 10.03
N THR A 122 -8.64 -41.03 9.80
CA THR A 122 -8.84 -42.48 9.62
C THR A 122 -9.27 -42.87 8.22
N ALA A 123 -9.74 -41.91 7.39
CA ALA A 123 -10.21 -42.22 6.06
C ALA A 123 -9.10 -42.81 5.19
N ALA A 124 -9.41 -43.85 4.41
CA ALA A 124 -8.47 -44.41 3.45
C ALA A 124 -8.31 -43.48 2.22
N ALA A 125 -9.42 -42.90 1.75
CA ALA A 125 -9.45 -42.05 0.56
C ALA A 125 -8.89 -40.63 0.82
N PRO A 126 -7.89 -40.15 0.04
CA PRO A 126 -7.35 -38.80 0.16
C PRO A 126 -8.39 -37.69 -0.04
N SER A 127 -9.36 -37.90 -0.94
CA SER A 127 -10.45 -36.96 -1.21
C SER A 127 -11.36 -36.75 0.00
N ALA A 128 -11.63 -37.82 0.76
CA ALA A 128 -12.41 -37.76 1.99
C ALA A 128 -11.66 -37.02 3.11
N LYS A 129 -10.34 -37.26 3.26
CA LYS A 129 -9.49 -36.51 4.19
C LYS A 129 -9.53 -35.01 3.89
N LEU A 130 -9.24 -34.64 2.65
CA LEU A 130 -9.22 -33.26 2.21
C LEU A 130 -10.56 -32.54 2.43
N ARG A 131 -11.68 -33.22 2.18
CA ARG A 131 -13.02 -32.66 2.40
C ARG A 131 -13.31 -32.41 3.88
N ALA A 132 -12.92 -33.33 4.76
CA ALA A 132 -13.04 -33.14 6.20
C ALA A 132 -12.18 -31.96 6.67
N LEU A 133 -10.93 -31.87 6.20
CA LEU A 133 -10.02 -30.75 6.47
C LEU A 133 -10.60 -29.41 5.97
N ARG A 134 -11.15 -29.36 4.76
CA ARG A 134 -11.83 -28.16 4.20
C ARG A 134 -13.00 -27.71 5.05
N THR A 135 -13.78 -28.64 5.56
CA THR A 135 -14.94 -28.33 6.41
C THR A 135 -14.48 -27.72 7.73
N LEU A 136 -13.47 -28.31 8.38
CA LEU A 136 -12.91 -27.80 9.64
C LEU A 136 -12.23 -26.44 9.47
N ALA A 137 -11.52 -26.22 8.36
CA ALA A 137 -10.85 -24.96 8.04
C ALA A 137 -11.83 -23.79 7.82
N ARG A 138 -13.12 -24.05 7.57
CA ARG A 138 -14.17 -23.03 7.36
C ARG A 138 -14.81 -22.51 8.64
N LEU A 139 -14.55 -23.13 9.79
CA LEU A 139 -15.09 -22.71 11.09
C LEU A 139 -14.52 -21.35 11.50
N ARG A 140 -15.40 -20.43 11.91
CA ARG A 140 -15.08 -19.09 12.42
C ARG A 140 -15.98 -18.74 13.61
N ALA A 141 -15.56 -17.78 14.41
CA ALA A 141 -16.38 -17.16 15.46
C ALA A 141 -16.64 -15.68 15.15
N ALA A 142 -17.83 -15.19 15.49
CA ALA A 142 -18.21 -13.78 15.46
C ALA A 142 -17.85 -13.08 16.78
N VAL A 143 -17.96 -11.75 16.85
CA VAL A 143 -17.50 -10.97 18.02
C VAL A 143 -18.25 -11.31 19.32
N ASP A 144 -19.50 -11.75 19.24
CA ASP A 144 -20.29 -12.24 20.37
C ASP A 144 -19.95 -13.69 20.78
N GLY A 145 -19.02 -14.32 20.05
CA GLY A 145 -18.62 -15.71 20.20
C GLY A 145 -19.44 -16.69 19.37
N ALA A 146 -20.45 -16.25 18.61
CA ALA A 146 -21.27 -17.14 17.81
C ALA A 146 -20.46 -17.82 16.70
N ILE A 147 -20.64 -19.13 16.54
CA ILE A 147 -19.93 -19.90 15.51
C ILE A 147 -20.68 -19.86 14.18
N TYR A 148 -19.92 -19.73 13.10
CA TYR A 148 -20.42 -19.85 11.75
C TYR A 148 -19.39 -20.55 10.85
N MET A 149 -19.86 -21.04 9.71
CA MET A 149 -19.01 -21.55 8.64
C MET A 149 -19.00 -20.57 7.48
N VAL A 150 -17.81 -20.29 6.93
CA VAL A 150 -17.67 -19.51 5.69
C VAL A 150 -18.23 -20.33 4.53
N ALA A 151 -18.94 -19.70 3.58
CA ALA A 151 -19.48 -20.38 2.40
C ALA A 151 -18.35 -20.88 1.48
N ASP A 152 -18.62 -21.94 0.69
CA ASP A 152 -17.66 -22.48 -0.27
C ASP A 152 -17.68 -21.63 -1.55
N GLU A 153 -16.53 -21.10 -1.98
CA GLU A 153 -16.41 -20.23 -3.17
C GLU A 153 -16.91 -20.93 -4.46
N ALA A 154 -16.90 -22.26 -4.49
CA ALA A 154 -17.35 -23.06 -5.62
C ALA A 154 -18.90 -23.18 -5.75
N ALA A 155 -19.66 -22.85 -4.70
CA ALA A 155 -21.11 -22.91 -4.71
C ALA A 155 -21.67 -21.54 -5.09
N GLY A 156 -21.85 -21.29 -6.39
CA GLY A 156 -22.34 -20.04 -7.00
C GLY A 156 -23.77 -19.60 -6.65
N LYS A 157 -24.21 -19.75 -5.40
CA LYS A 157 -25.40 -19.11 -4.84
C LYS A 157 -25.07 -18.54 -3.48
N LEU A 158 -24.91 -17.22 -3.48
CA LEU A 158 -24.72 -16.37 -2.31
C LEU A 158 -26.06 -16.24 -1.57
N GLU A 159 -26.50 -17.28 -0.86
CA GLU A 159 -27.64 -17.13 0.04
C GLU A 159 -27.17 -16.37 1.29
N SER A 160 -27.87 -15.27 1.59
CA SER A 160 -27.65 -14.49 2.79
C SER A 160 -27.79 -15.39 4.00
N ALA A 161 -26.67 -15.78 4.62
CA ALA A 161 -26.65 -16.41 5.93
C ALA A 161 -27.06 -15.36 6.98
N ALA A 162 -28.35 -15.04 6.98
CA ALA A 162 -29.11 -14.37 8.01
C ALA A 162 -29.93 -15.42 8.77
N SER A 163 -29.32 -16.57 9.12
CA SER A 163 -29.83 -17.35 10.23
C SER A 163 -29.34 -16.66 11.51
N LYS A 164 -30.27 -16.38 12.43
CA LYS A 164 -29.92 -15.85 13.76
C LYS A 164 -28.87 -16.79 14.38
N PRO A 165 -27.74 -16.28 14.88
CA PRO A 165 -26.84 -17.11 15.67
C PRO A 165 -27.56 -17.53 16.94
N ASP A 166 -27.87 -18.83 17.08
CA ASP A 166 -28.23 -19.37 18.38
C ASP A 166 -27.01 -19.38 19.32
N ASN A 167 -27.29 -19.25 20.62
CA ASN A 167 -26.39 -18.91 21.73
C ASN A 167 -25.24 -19.90 22.02
N VAL A 168 -24.47 -20.37 21.02
CA VAL A 168 -23.27 -21.19 21.24
C VAL A 168 -22.04 -20.30 21.16
N LYS A 169 -21.31 -20.15 22.27
CA LYS A 169 -20.09 -19.33 22.33
C LYS A 169 -18.85 -20.15 22.00
N ALA A 170 -17.90 -19.54 21.31
CA ALA A 170 -16.61 -20.15 20.95
C ALA A 170 -15.84 -20.71 22.16
N ALA A 171 -15.98 -20.08 23.33
CA ALA A 171 -15.35 -20.52 24.57
C ALA A 171 -15.84 -21.89 25.07
N ASP A 172 -16.99 -22.37 24.58
CA ASP A 172 -17.63 -23.61 25.02
C ASP A 172 -17.30 -24.81 24.10
N LEU A 173 -16.47 -24.62 23.07
CA LEU A 173 -16.14 -25.66 22.08
C LEU A 173 -14.79 -26.34 22.34
N SER A 174 -14.76 -27.65 22.12
CA SER A 174 -13.52 -28.42 22.10
C SER A 174 -12.89 -28.41 20.70
N LEU A 175 -12.02 -27.42 20.43
CA LEU A 175 -11.19 -27.40 19.23
C LEU A 175 -9.99 -28.37 19.31
N HIS A 176 -9.84 -29.10 20.41
CA HIS A 176 -8.62 -29.85 20.73
C HIS A 176 -8.27 -30.91 19.67
N ALA A 177 -9.25 -31.69 19.18
CA ALA A 177 -9.02 -32.72 18.19
C ALA A 177 -8.52 -32.13 16.86
N TRP A 178 -9.15 -31.04 16.40
CA TRP A 178 -8.75 -30.34 15.19
C TRP A 178 -7.37 -29.70 15.32
N LEU A 179 -7.13 -28.94 16.39
CA LEU A 179 -5.86 -28.24 16.61
C LEU A 179 -4.71 -29.24 16.79
N SER A 180 -4.95 -30.39 17.43
CA SER A 180 -3.95 -31.45 17.53
C SER A 180 -3.54 -32.00 16.17
N ASN A 181 -4.49 -32.16 15.23
CA ASN A 181 -4.19 -32.55 13.85
C ASN A 181 -3.36 -31.48 13.13
N VAL A 182 -3.72 -30.21 13.27
CA VAL A 182 -2.96 -29.10 12.66
C VAL A 182 -1.52 -29.06 13.20
N LEU A 183 -1.35 -29.17 14.52
CA LEU A 183 -0.02 -29.19 15.15
C LEU A 183 0.79 -30.40 14.69
N ALA A 184 0.17 -31.58 14.54
CA ALA A 184 0.84 -32.77 14.01
C ALA A 184 1.29 -32.60 12.55
N VAL A 185 0.51 -31.88 11.72
CA VAL A 185 0.90 -31.52 10.35
C VAL A 185 2.10 -30.57 10.35
N ILE A 186 2.10 -29.53 11.19
CA ILE A 186 3.25 -28.61 11.32
C ILE A 186 4.49 -29.35 11.82
N GLU A 187 4.31 -30.27 12.77
CA GLU A 187 5.38 -31.11 13.29
C GLU A 187 5.88 -32.14 12.26
N MET A 188 5.20 -32.33 11.12
CA MET A 188 5.50 -33.39 10.14
C MET A 188 5.58 -34.76 10.83
N ASN A 189 4.68 -35.00 11.78
CA ASN A 189 4.70 -36.22 12.59
C ASN A 189 4.44 -37.43 11.66
N PRO A 190 5.30 -38.47 11.69
CA PRO A 190 5.14 -39.66 10.83
C PRO A 190 3.86 -40.46 11.10
N GLU A 191 3.25 -40.32 12.28
CA GLU A 191 1.95 -40.91 12.63
C GLU A 191 0.77 -40.02 12.19
N CYS A 192 1.05 -38.85 11.58
CA CYS A 192 0.01 -37.94 11.12
C CYS A 192 -0.66 -38.47 9.84
N PRO A 193 -1.99 -38.56 9.82
CA PRO A 193 -2.75 -39.15 8.72
C PRO A 193 -2.89 -38.25 7.49
N ALA A 194 -2.59 -36.95 7.60
CA ALA A 194 -2.38 -36.05 6.48
C ALA A 194 -1.00 -36.25 5.85
N ARG A 195 -0.59 -37.52 5.63
CA ARG A 195 0.66 -37.88 4.95
C ARG A 195 0.65 -37.50 3.47
N ASP A 196 -0.55 -37.29 2.92
CA ASP A 196 -0.72 -36.76 1.57
C ASP A 196 -0.25 -35.30 1.52
N ASP A 197 0.73 -35.04 0.67
CA ASP A 197 1.27 -33.73 0.34
C ASP A 197 0.16 -32.70 0.05
N HIS A 198 -0.94 -33.11 -0.59
CA HIS A 198 -2.06 -32.21 -0.85
C HIS A 198 -2.79 -31.78 0.43
N CYS A 199 -2.96 -32.69 1.39
CA CYS A 199 -3.56 -32.39 2.69
C CYS A 199 -2.66 -31.49 3.53
N VAL A 200 -1.33 -31.75 3.55
CA VAL A 200 -0.35 -30.90 4.24
C VAL A 200 -0.40 -29.47 3.69
N ARG A 201 -0.29 -29.31 2.37
CA ARG A 201 -0.34 -28.00 1.72
C ARG A 201 -1.65 -27.29 1.97
N PHE A 202 -2.78 -28.00 1.95
CA PHE A 202 -4.09 -27.42 2.28
C PHE A 202 -4.14 -26.90 3.72
N VAL A 203 -3.72 -27.71 4.70
CA VAL A 203 -3.74 -27.30 6.12
C VAL A 203 -2.83 -26.10 6.34
N LEU A 204 -1.58 -26.14 5.84
CA LEU A 204 -0.62 -25.06 6.03
C LEU A 204 -1.03 -23.75 5.33
N SER A 205 -1.75 -23.83 4.20
CA SER A 205 -2.23 -22.65 3.47
C SER A 205 -3.51 -22.05 4.04
N SER A 206 -4.43 -22.88 4.56
CA SER A 206 -5.72 -22.44 5.11
C SER A 206 -5.65 -22.03 6.58
N PHE A 207 -4.69 -22.56 7.34
CA PHE A 207 -4.58 -22.30 8.77
C PHE A 207 -4.37 -20.82 9.14
N PRO A 208 -3.56 -20.01 8.43
CA PRO A 208 -3.43 -18.57 8.69
C PRO A 208 -4.77 -17.83 8.77
N GLU A 209 -5.72 -18.14 7.88
CA GLU A 209 -7.03 -17.48 7.89
C GLU A 209 -7.88 -17.84 9.10
N GLN A 210 -7.78 -19.09 9.56
CA GLN A 210 -8.48 -19.53 10.76
C GLN A 210 -7.83 -18.92 12.00
N LEU A 211 -6.49 -18.95 12.06
CA LEU A 211 -5.69 -18.35 13.14
C LEU A 211 -5.91 -16.85 13.26
N GLY A 212 -6.22 -16.15 12.16
CA GLY A 212 -6.58 -14.73 12.19
C GLY A 212 -7.94 -14.41 12.83
N ASN A 213 -8.78 -15.40 13.10
CA ASN A 213 -10.03 -15.23 13.85
C ASN A 213 -9.76 -15.35 15.36
N HIS A 214 -9.28 -14.28 16.00
CA HIS A 214 -8.90 -14.28 17.42
C HIS A 214 -10.00 -14.78 18.36
N THR A 215 -11.28 -14.54 18.02
CA THR A 215 -12.40 -15.01 18.85
C THR A 215 -12.51 -16.53 18.88
N LEU A 216 -12.17 -17.23 17.80
CA LEU A 216 -12.13 -18.70 17.77
C LEU A 216 -11.00 -19.27 18.66
N PHE A 217 -9.90 -18.52 18.79
CA PHE A 217 -8.74 -18.90 19.62
C PHE A 217 -8.78 -18.28 21.03
N TYR A 218 -9.91 -17.71 21.44
CA TYR A 218 -10.06 -17.17 22.78
C TYR A 218 -9.80 -18.26 23.84
N ARG A 219 -8.91 -17.99 24.80
CA ARG A 219 -8.40 -18.95 25.82
C ARG A 219 -7.60 -20.15 25.30
N GLN A 220 -7.08 -20.09 24.08
CA GLN A 220 -6.22 -21.13 23.49
C GLN A 220 -4.73 -20.74 23.46
N GLU A 221 -4.27 -19.92 24.42
CA GLU A 221 -2.91 -19.35 24.49
C GLU A 221 -1.81 -20.42 24.40
N HIS A 222 -1.98 -21.55 25.09
CA HIS A 222 -1.04 -22.66 25.05
C HIS A 222 -0.88 -23.25 23.64
N THR A 223 -1.97 -23.36 22.89
CA THR A 223 -1.95 -23.85 21.50
C THR A 223 -1.22 -22.85 20.59
N VAL A 224 -1.49 -21.55 20.76
CA VAL A 224 -0.82 -20.48 20.00
C VAL A 224 0.70 -20.51 20.26
N LYS A 225 1.13 -20.59 21.53
CA LYS A 225 2.55 -20.71 21.90
C LYS A 225 3.20 -21.98 21.36
N ARG A 226 2.51 -23.11 21.42
CA ARG A 226 3.01 -24.38 20.85
C ARG A 226 3.15 -24.29 19.33
N CYS A 227 2.18 -23.69 18.65
CA CYS A 227 2.25 -23.43 17.21
C CYS A 227 3.46 -22.56 16.87
N PHE A 228 3.68 -21.47 17.60
CA PHE A 228 4.84 -20.60 17.42
C PHE A 228 6.16 -21.39 17.52
N LYS A 229 6.36 -22.15 18.59
CA LYS A 229 7.58 -22.95 18.79
C LYS A 229 7.82 -23.96 17.68
N LEU A 230 6.78 -24.69 17.26
CA LEU A 230 6.90 -25.69 16.19
C LEU A 230 7.23 -25.04 14.85
N VAL A 231 6.55 -23.96 14.48
CA VAL A 231 6.78 -23.27 13.21
C VAL A 231 8.17 -22.63 13.19
N SER A 232 8.59 -21.98 14.27
CA SER A 232 9.93 -21.39 14.40
C SER A 232 11.03 -22.46 14.30
N ALA A 233 10.86 -23.61 14.96
CA ALA A 233 11.79 -24.73 14.85
C ALA A 233 11.88 -25.25 13.40
N ARG A 234 10.72 -25.43 12.74
CA ARG A 234 10.67 -25.91 11.34
C ARG A 234 11.27 -24.94 10.35
N LEU A 235 11.12 -23.64 10.57
CA LEU A 235 11.70 -22.62 9.70
C LEU A 235 13.23 -22.54 9.86
N ASN A 236 13.74 -22.91 11.05
CA ASN A 236 15.18 -22.98 11.31
C ASN A 236 15.85 -24.22 10.69
N ASP A 237 15.09 -25.24 10.28
CA ASP A 237 15.62 -26.37 9.52
C ASP A 237 15.96 -25.92 8.07
N ASP A 238 17.21 -26.09 7.63
CA ASP A 238 17.75 -25.54 6.38
C ASP A 238 17.10 -26.08 5.07
N LYS A 239 16.08 -26.95 5.18
CA LYS A 239 15.35 -27.60 4.07
C LYS A 239 13.83 -27.53 4.21
N ALA A 240 13.29 -26.46 4.77
CA ALA A 240 11.86 -26.30 4.94
C ALA A 240 11.12 -26.22 3.57
N GLU A 241 10.67 -27.37 3.05
CA GLU A 241 9.88 -27.51 1.81
C GLU A 241 8.65 -26.57 1.79
N HIS A 242 8.10 -26.32 2.98
CA HIS A 242 6.92 -25.49 3.20
C HIS A 242 7.24 -24.10 3.81
N ALA A 243 8.47 -23.59 3.64
CA ALA A 243 8.94 -22.35 4.25
C ALA A 243 7.98 -21.16 4.06
N VAL A 244 7.43 -20.97 2.85
CA VAL A 244 6.48 -19.89 2.58
C VAL A 244 5.25 -19.99 3.48
N ALA A 245 4.66 -21.18 3.62
CA ALA A 245 3.48 -21.37 4.45
C ALA A 245 3.79 -21.15 5.94
N TYR A 246 4.95 -21.61 6.42
CA TYR A 246 5.42 -21.33 7.77
C TYR A 246 5.62 -19.83 8.03
N VAL A 247 6.18 -19.08 7.08
CA VAL A 247 6.30 -17.62 7.17
C VAL A 247 4.92 -16.95 7.24
N LYS A 248 3.92 -17.42 6.48
CA LYS A 248 2.54 -16.91 6.57
C LYS A 248 1.90 -17.17 7.94
N ILE A 249 2.12 -18.37 8.51
CA ILE A 249 1.65 -18.70 9.86
C ILE A 249 2.34 -17.79 10.89
N LEU A 250 3.66 -17.63 10.83
CA LEU A 250 4.39 -16.69 11.71
C LEU A 250 3.90 -15.25 11.56
N THR A 251 3.64 -14.80 10.33
CA THR A 251 3.12 -13.45 10.07
C THR A 251 1.77 -13.24 10.76
N THR A 252 0.90 -14.26 10.75
CA THR A 252 -0.39 -14.19 11.46
C THR A 252 -0.20 -14.23 12.97
N LEU A 253 0.77 -15.01 13.47
CA LEU A 253 1.12 -15.08 14.90
C LEU A 253 1.61 -13.74 15.47
N ILE A 254 2.09 -12.79 14.65
CA ILE A 254 2.40 -11.43 15.09
C ILE A 254 1.19 -10.74 15.72
N SER A 255 -0.03 -11.05 15.25
CA SER A 255 -1.28 -10.53 15.85
C SER A 255 -1.54 -11.06 17.27
N TYR A 256 -0.79 -12.05 17.74
CA TYR A 256 -0.82 -12.57 19.10
C TYR A 256 0.37 -12.06 19.93
N ARG A 257 1.02 -10.96 19.53
CA ARG A 257 2.20 -10.41 20.23
C ARG A 257 2.00 -10.18 21.73
N ALA A 258 0.77 -9.91 22.19
CA ALA A 258 0.45 -9.72 23.61
C ALA A 258 0.57 -11.02 24.42
N GLU A 259 0.36 -12.17 23.76
CA GLU A 259 0.47 -13.50 24.35
C GLU A 259 1.92 -14.03 24.32
N LEU A 260 2.76 -13.47 23.45
CA LEU A 260 4.14 -13.87 23.25
C LEU A 260 5.10 -13.03 24.12
N GLU A 261 6.15 -13.67 24.63
CA GLU A 261 7.19 -12.99 25.39
C GLU A 261 8.17 -12.23 24.49
N THR A 262 8.89 -11.25 25.03
CA THR A 262 9.92 -10.52 24.27
C THR A 262 11.02 -11.43 23.73
N SER A 263 11.32 -12.54 24.41
CA SER A 263 12.24 -13.59 23.95
C SER A 263 11.73 -14.25 22.66
N GLU A 264 10.44 -14.59 22.62
CA GLU A 264 9.73 -15.19 21.49
C GLU A 264 9.62 -14.20 20.32
N HIS A 265 9.36 -12.91 20.59
CA HIS A 265 9.39 -11.87 19.55
C HIS A 265 10.77 -11.81 18.85
N LYS A 266 11.85 -11.88 19.64
CA LYS A 266 13.22 -11.87 19.10
C LYS A 266 13.52 -13.14 18.30
N GLU A 267 13.05 -14.30 18.75
CA GLU A 267 13.18 -15.56 18.03
C GLU A 267 12.46 -15.52 16.68
N LEU A 268 11.25 -14.98 16.64
CA LEU A 268 10.47 -14.78 15.41
C LEU A 268 11.27 -13.98 14.37
N ILE A 269 11.78 -12.81 14.76
CA ILE A 269 12.53 -11.92 13.85
C ILE A 269 13.81 -12.61 13.35
N ARG A 270 14.55 -13.32 14.23
CA ARG A 270 15.75 -14.07 13.83
C ARG A 270 15.43 -15.19 12.84
N ALA A 271 14.34 -15.93 13.06
CA ALA A 271 13.92 -16.98 12.13
C ALA A 271 13.62 -16.39 10.74
N LEU A 272 12.87 -15.28 10.66
CA LEU A 272 12.61 -14.59 9.40
C LEU A 272 13.90 -14.10 8.71
N LEU A 273 14.86 -13.54 9.47
CA LEU A 273 16.13 -13.05 8.93
C LEU A 273 17.05 -14.18 8.46
N LYS A 274 17.07 -15.32 9.16
CA LYS A 274 17.83 -16.51 8.76
C LYS A 274 17.32 -17.02 7.41
N THR A 275 15.99 -17.12 7.27
CA THR A 275 15.32 -17.72 6.12
C THR A 275 15.19 -16.80 4.91
N ALA A 276 15.21 -15.48 5.11
CA ALA A 276 15.32 -14.54 4.00
C ALA A 276 16.57 -14.85 3.15
N GLY A 277 16.48 -14.78 1.82
CA GLY A 277 17.56 -15.09 0.90
C GLY A 277 17.69 -16.55 0.45
N SER A 278 16.88 -17.48 0.98
CA SER A 278 16.89 -18.89 0.54
C SER A 278 16.33 -19.08 -0.88
N SER A 279 15.21 -18.45 -1.19
CA SER A 279 14.62 -18.38 -2.54
C SER A 279 13.87 -17.06 -2.70
N ASP A 280 13.58 -16.64 -3.93
CA ASP A 280 12.88 -15.37 -4.19
C ASP A 280 11.51 -15.34 -3.49
N THR A 281 10.69 -16.38 -3.65
CA THR A 281 9.34 -16.45 -3.06
C THR A 281 9.35 -16.42 -1.52
N VAL A 282 10.27 -17.16 -0.90
CA VAL A 282 10.43 -17.18 0.56
C VAL A 282 10.94 -15.81 1.04
N SER A 283 11.88 -15.21 0.32
CA SER A 283 12.42 -13.89 0.64
C SER A 283 11.36 -12.80 0.60
N ILE A 284 10.48 -12.83 -0.42
CA ILE A 284 9.33 -11.91 -0.53
C ILE A 284 8.43 -12.06 0.70
N ALA A 285 8.06 -13.29 1.04
CA ALA A 285 7.23 -13.57 2.22
C ALA A 285 7.90 -13.07 3.52
N CYS A 286 9.21 -13.26 3.68
CA CYS A 286 9.97 -12.76 4.82
C CYS A 286 10.03 -11.23 4.87
N ILE A 287 10.24 -10.54 3.74
CA ILE A 287 10.22 -9.07 3.67
C ILE A 287 8.85 -8.54 4.10
N HIS A 288 7.77 -9.15 3.60
CA HIS A 288 6.40 -8.76 3.98
C HIS A 288 6.14 -9.02 5.46
N ALA A 289 6.59 -10.16 6.00
CA ALA A 289 6.49 -10.47 7.42
C ALA A 289 7.26 -9.46 8.29
N LEU A 290 8.49 -9.10 7.90
CA LEU A 290 9.29 -8.07 8.56
C LEU A 290 8.62 -6.69 8.48
N THR A 291 7.95 -6.39 7.38
CA THR A 291 7.13 -5.18 7.25
C THR A 291 6.06 -5.15 8.33
N ILE A 292 5.32 -6.24 8.54
CA ILE A 292 4.33 -6.33 9.63
C ILE A 292 4.98 -6.22 11.01
N CYS A 293 6.16 -6.83 11.23
CA CYS A 293 6.91 -6.66 12.48
C CYS A 293 7.23 -5.18 12.78
N CYS A 294 7.58 -4.39 11.76
CA CYS A 294 7.84 -2.96 11.90
C CYS A 294 6.63 -2.19 12.43
N TYR A 295 5.41 -2.55 12.02
CA TYR A 295 4.17 -1.89 12.45
C TYR A 295 3.63 -2.41 13.78
N GLU A 296 3.73 -3.71 14.04
CA GLU A 296 3.08 -4.35 15.20
C GLU A 296 4.01 -4.48 16.41
N MET A 297 5.33 -4.59 16.18
CA MET A 297 6.35 -4.78 17.23
C MET A 297 7.56 -3.85 17.05
N PRO A 298 7.36 -2.51 17.02
CA PRO A 298 8.45 -1.59 16.70
C PRO A 298 9.60 -1.62 17.71
N GLN A 299 9.29 -1.81 19.00
CA GLN A 299 10.30 -1.83 20.07
C GLN A 299 11.30 -2.99 19.94
N THR A 300 10.81 -4.20 19.61
CA THR A 300 11.69 -5.36 19.42
C THR A 300 12.39 -5.31 18.07
N THR A 301 11.69 -4.84 17.03
CA THR A 301 12.23 -4.75 15.66
C THR A 301 13.37 -3.74 15.55
N SER A 302 13.31 -2.63 16.29
CA SER A 302 14.37 -1.60 16.30
C SER A 302 15.76 -2.16 16.68
N ILE A 303 15.79 -3.21 17.50
CA ILE A 303 17.03 -3.89 17.93
C ILE A 303 17.72 -4.61 16.76
N PHE A 304 16.95 -5.15 15.82
CA PHE A 304 17.46 -5.93 14.69
C PHE A 304 17.66 -5.10 13.42
N MET A 305 17.50 -3.77 13.47
CA MET A 305 17.50 -2.96 12.26
C MET A 305 18.83 -3.00 11.49
N ASP A 306 19.97 -3.05 12.17
CA ASP A 306 21.28 -3.22 11.50
C ASP A 306 21.33 -4.55 10.72
N GLU A 307 20.89 -5.65 11.33
CA GLU A 307 20.82 -6.97 10.67
C GLU A 307 19.82 -6.98 9.51
N ILE A 308 18.66 -6.36 9.68
CA ILE A 308 17.63 -6.22 8.64
C ILE A 308 18.21 -5.44 7.45
N LEU A 309 18.82 -4.28 7.67
CA LEU A 309 19.40 -3.46 6.60
C LEU A 309 20.54 -4.18 5.88
N GLN A 310 21.43 -4.85 6.61
CA GLN A 310 22.48 -5.67 6.01
C GLN A 310 21.90 -6.80 5.16
N LYS A 311 20.81 -7.44 5.61
CA LYS A 311 20.13 -8.48 4.85
C LYS A 311 19.51 -7.92 3.56
N MET A 312 18.77 -6.81 3.65
CA MET A 312 18.19 -6.14 2.49
C MET A 312 19.26 -5.73 1.48
N HIS A 313 20.38 -5.18 1.95
CA HIS A 313 21.51 -4.81 1.08
C HIS A 313 22.13 -6.01 0.35
N ARG A 314 22.27 -7.16 1.01
CA ARG A 314 22.78 -8.39 0.35
C ARG A 314 21.82 -8.93 -0.70
N MET A 315 20.52 -8.70 -0.54
CA MET A 315 19.47 -9.17 -1.46
C MET A 315 19.32 -8.29 -2.72
N VAL A 316 20.04 -7.17 -2.79
CA VAL A 316 19.98 -6.21 -3.90
C VAL A 316 20.38 -6.77 -5.26
N THR A 317 21.19 -7.84 -5.27
CA THR A 317 21.64 -8.48 -6.51
C THR A 317 20.55 -9.31 -7.21
N GLN A 318 19.40 -9.53 -6.58
CA GLN A 318 18.31 -10.36 -7.10
C GLN A 318 17.22 -9.49 -7.73
N ARG A 319 17.01 -9.63 -9.05
CA ARG A 319 16.17 -8.73 -9.86
C ARG A 319 14.72 -8.65 -9.38
N HIS A 320 14.14 -9.77 -8.93
CA HIS A 320 12.73 -9.84 -8.54
C HIS A 320 12.45 -9.34 -7.12
N LEU A 321 13.49 -9.14 -6.31
CA LEU A 321 13.36 -8.63 -4.94
C LEU A 321 13.43 -7.11 -4.85
N ALA A 322 13.87 -6.44 -5.92
CA ALA A 322 14.12 -5.00 -5.95
C ALA A 322 12.94 -4.19 -5.45
N ILE A 323 11.76 -4.48 -5.98
CA ILE A 323 10.52 -3.78 -5.66
C ILE A 323 10.19 -3.93 -4.18
N HIS A 324 10.18 -5.16 -3.67
CA HIS A 324 9.83 -5.41 -2.27
C HIS A 324 10.85 -4.81 -1.28
N VAL A 325 12.14 -4.83 -1.62
CA VAL A 325 13.18 -4.20 -0.79
C VAL A 325 13.03 -2.68 -0.80
N LEU A 326 12.84 -2.05 -1.96
CA LEU A 326 12.66 -0.60 -2.06
C LEU A 326 11.35 -0.13 -1.42
N GLU A 327 10.25 -0.87 -1.57
CA GLU A 327 8.99 -0.58 -0.88
C GLU A 327 9.14 -0.69 0.64
N PHE A 328 9.84 -1.73 1.11
CA PHE A 328 10.15 -1.89 2.53
C PHE A 328 10.97 -0.71 3.06
N LEU A 329 12.07 -0.34 2.38
CA LEU A 329 12.92 0.78 2.79
C LEU A 329 12.18 2.12 2.70
N SER A 330 11.40 2.35 1.65
CA SER A 330 10.57 3.55 1.51
C SER A 330 9.54 3.65 2.64
N GLY A 331 8.86 2.56 2.99
CA GLY A 331 7.91 2.53 4.10
C GLY A 331 8.58 2.76 5.46
N LEU A 332 9.76 2.19 5.67
CA LEU A 332 10.54 2.31 6.90
C LEU A 332 10.93 3.76 7.22
N SER A 333 11.17 4.59 6.20
CA SER A 333 11.49 6.02 6.38
C SER A 333 10.41 6.82 7.13
N ARG A 334 9.17 6.31 7.17
CA ARG A 334 8.03 6.96 7.84
C ARG A 334 7.79 6.44 9.26
N LEU A 335 8.56 5.43 9.68
CA LEU A 335 8.45 4.80 11.00
C LEU A 335 9.59 5.29 11.91
N GLU A 336 9.50 6.56 12.33
CA GLU A 336 10.53 7.23 13.14
C GLU A 336 10.97 6.42 14.36
N ALA A 337 10.04 5.72 15.02
CA ALA A 337 10.33 4.90 16.19
C ALA A 337 11.40 3.81 15.95
N LEU A 338 11.62 3.39 14.70
CA LEU A 338 12.54 2.32 14.36
C LEU A 338 13.98 2.79 14.12
N TYR A 339 14.16 4.02 13.61
CA TYR A 339 15.48 4.50 13.17
C TYR A 339 15.97 5.74 13.93
N LYS A 340 15.07 6.56 14.49
CA LYS A 340 15.39 7.89 15.04
C LYS A 340 16.48 7.85 16.10
N HIS A 341 16.53 6.80 16.93
CA HIS A 341 17.52 6.66 18.00
C HIS A 341 18.60 5.61 17.72
N SER A 342 18.33 4.65 16.85
CA SER A 342 19.18 3.48 16.61
C SER A 342 20.19 3.69 15.48
N PHE A 343 19.88 4.52 14.48
CA PHE A 343 20.69 4.64 13.28
C PHE A 343 21.87 5.58 13.46
N ARG A 344 23.00 5.14 12.91
CA ARG A 344 24.22 5.94 12.75
C ARG A 344 24.38 6.38 11.30
N PHE A 345 25.31 7.29 11.05
CA PHE A 345 25.68 7.77 9.72
C PHE A 345 25.83 6.63 8.67
N GLU A 346 26.53 5.56 9.02
CA GLU A 346 26.75 4.41 8.13
C GLU A 346 25.46 3.67 7.77
N ASP A 347 24.47 3.64 8.67
CA ASP A 347 23.19 2.97 8.42
C ASP A 347 22.36 3.75 7.38
N PHE A 348 22.36 5.09 7.46
CA PHE A 348 21.79 5.95 6.43
C PHE A 348 22.51 5.74 5.09
N LYS A 349 23.85 5.79 5.08
CA LYS A 349 24.67 5.61 3.88
C LYS A 349 24.40 4.26 3.19
N ARG A 350 24.20 3.19 3.96
CA ARG A 350 23.83 1.86 3.42
C ARG A 350 22.49 1.89 2.70
N ILE A 351 21.48 2.57 3.24
CA ILE A 351 20.16 2.68 2.60
C ILE A 351 20.27 3.38 1.24
N PHE A 352 21.00 4.50 1.18
CA PHE A 352 21.29 5.17 -0.09
C PHE A 352 22.07 4.25 -1.04
N GLY A 353 23.07 3.51 -0.52
CA GLY A 353 23.84 2.54 -1.28
C GLY A 353 22.96 1.44 -1.92
N VAL A 354 21.93 0.97 -1.22
CA VAL A 354 20.93 0.03 -1.77
C VAL A 354 20.18 0.65 -2.95
N ALA A 355 19.66 1.86 -2.80
CA ALA A 355 18.94 2.55 -3.88
C ALA A 355 19.84 2.76 -5.11
N PHE A 356 21.07 3.23 -4.90
CA PHE A 356 22.04 3.42 -5.99
C PHE A 356 22.46 2.14 -6.68
N SER A 357 22.59 1.03 -5.95
CA SER A 357 22.94 -0.26 -6.54
C SER A 357 21.87 -0.73 -7.55
N TYR A 358 20.59 -0.43 -7.30
CA TYR A 358 19.52 -0.67 -8.28
C TYR A 358 19.61 0.29 -9.46
N LEU A 359 19.83 1.59 -9.22
CA LEU A 359 19.99 2.57 -10.31
C LEU A 359 21.17 2.21 -11.23
N ASP A 360 22.31 1.82 -10.67
CA ASP A 360 23.48 1.38 -11.43
C ASP A 360 23.17 0.11 -12.25
N SER A 361 22.42 -0.84 -11.68
CA SER A 361 21.96 -2.03 -12.41
C SER A 361 21.07 -1.69 -13.61
N LEU A 362 20.23 -0.65 -13.50
CA LEU A 362 19.39 -0.17 -14.60
C LEU A 362 20.21 0.56 -15.67
N ARG A 363 21.16 1.40 -15.26
CA ARG A 363 22.06 2.14 -16.16
C ARG A 363 22.93 1.19 -17.00
N ASN A 364 23.53 0.17 -16.39
CA ASN A 364 24.34 -0.82 -17.09
C ASN A 364 23.54 -1.62 -18.15
N LYS A 365 22.25 -1.84 -17.92
CA LYS A 365 21.38 -2.49 -18.92
C LYS A 365 21.08 -1.58 -20.11
N ALA A 366 20.91 -0.29 -19.87
CA ALA A 366 20.68 0.68 -20.95
C ALA A 366 21.91 0.80 -21.87
N SER A 367 23.13 0.70 -21.32
CA SER A 367 24.36 0.66 -22.12
C SER A 367 24.49 -0.63 -22.93
N ASP A 368 24.16 -1.80 -22.36
CA ASP A 368 24.24 -3.08 -23.07
C ASP A 368 23.18 -3.21 -24.19
N GLY A 369 21.97 -2.68 -23.95
CA GLY A 369 20.84 -2.74 -24.88
C GLY A 369 21.01 -1.95 -26.18
N ARG A 370 21.93 -0.97 -26.22
CA ARG A 370 22.23 -0.20 -27.44
C ARG A 370 22.97 -1.02 -28.51
N THR A 371 23.46 -2.21 -28.17
CA THR A 371 24.20 -3.11 -29.08
C THR A 371 23.31 -4.16 -29.76
N GLN A 372 22.00 -4.21 -29.47
CA GLN A 372 21.04 -5.13 -30.10
C GLN A 372 19.87 -4.38 -30.75
N LEU A 373 20.17 -3.47 -31.68
CA LEU A 373 19.17 -3.00 -32.64
C LEU A 373 19.14 -3.95 -33.85
N SER A 374 18.56 -5.15 -33.66
CA SER A 374 17.98 -5.94 -34.75
C SER A 374 17.03 -7.01 -34.20
N ASP A 375 15.75 -6.91 -34.59
CA ASP A 375 14.83 -8.03 -34.81
C ASP A 375 14.13 -8.75 -33.64
N GLN A 376 13.61 -8.07 -32.61
CA GLN A 376 12.45 -8.62 -31.87
C GLN A 376 11.42 -7.54 -31.52
N ALA A 377 10.38 -7.46 -32.36
CA ALA A 377 9.15 -6.74 -32.05
C ALA A 377 8.32 -7.51 -31.00
N SER A 378 7.77 -6.76 -30.05
CA SER A 378 6.49 -6.98 -29.35
C SER A 378 6.21 -8.39 -28.80
N SER A 379 6.73 -8.68 -27.61
CA SER A 379 6.10 -9.64 -26.69
C SER A 379 5.59 -8.90 -25.45
N SER A 380 4.40 -9.26 -24.95
CA SER A 380 3.80 -8.67 -23.74
C SER A 380 4.68 -8.81 -22.49
N ASP A 381 5.59 -9.79 -22.51
CA ASP A 381 6.54 -10.06 -21.42
C ASP A 381 7.68 -9.01 -21.40
N SER A 382 8.10 -8.50 -22.57
CA SER A 382 9.12 -7.45 -22.65
C SER A 382 8.60 -6.08 -22.17
N GLU A 383 7.35 -5.73 -22.51
CA GLU A 383 6.68 -4.50 -22.07
C GLU A 383 6.47 -4.47 -20.55
N SER A 384 6.07 -5.61 -19.98
CA SER A 384 5.92 -5.78 -18.54
C SER A 384 7.26 -5.59 -17.80
N GLN A 385 8.34 -6.17 -18.34
CA GLN A 385 9.68 -6.03 -17.75
C GLN A 385 10.22 -4.59 -17.81
N GLN A 386 9.95 -3.86 -18.89
CA GLN A 386 10.34 -2.45 -19.01
C GLN A 386 9.57 -1.57 -18.01
N THR A 387 8.27 -1.79 -17.88
CA THR A 387 7.43 -1.08 -16.90
C THR A 387 7.91 -1.33 -15.47
N MET A 388 8.30 -2.57 -15.15
CA MET A 388 8.85 -2.88 -13.81
C MET A 388 10.18 -2.17 -13.56
N SER A 389 11.02 -2.05 -14.60
CA SER A 389 12.27 -1.31 -14.53
C SER A 389 12.04 0.18 -14.23
N GLN A 390 11.05 0.80 -14.88
CA GLN A 390 10.66 2.19 -14.63
C GLN A 390 10.12 2.38 -13.20
N TYR A 391 9.31 1.43 -12.70
CA TYR A 391 8.81 1.49 -11.33
C TYR A 391 9.94 1.38 -10.30
N VAL A 392 10.89 0.44 -10.49
CA VAL A 392 12.09 0.32 -9.64
C VAL A 392 12.91 1.61 -9.67
N HIS A 393 13.06 2.25 -10.84
CA HIS A 393 13.74 3.54 -10.96
C HIS A 393 13.04 4.63 -10.13
N ALA A 394 11.72 4.78 -10.28
CA ALA A 394 10.94 5.75 -9.50
C ALA A 394 11.03 5.48 -7.99
N LEU A 395 10.87 4.23 -7.55
CA LEU A 395 10.99 3.83 -6.14
C LEU A 395 12.38 4.09 -5.56
N ALA A 396 13.44 3.90 -6.34
CA ALA A 396 14.81 4.17 -5.89
C ALA A 396 15.01 5.67 -5.59
N TYR A 397 14.55 6.56 -6.47
CA TYR A 397 14.59 7.99 -6.22
C TYR A 397 13.70 8.41 -5.05
N HIS A 398 12.49 7.86 -4.94
CA HIS A 398 11.62 8.10 -3.78
C HIS A 398 12.28 7.64 -2.47
N THR A 399 12.97 6.50 -2.48
CA THR A 399 13.74 6.02 -1.32
C THR A 399 14.83 7.03 -0.94
N ILE A 400 15.59 7.54 -1.91
CA ILE A 400 16.61 8.58 -1.66
C ILE A 400 15.98 9.82 -1.05
N VAL A 401 14.90 10.33 -1.65
CA VAL A 401 14.17 11.51 -1.19
C VAL A 401 13.66 11.33 0.25
N PHE A 402 12.91 10.27 0.53
CA PHE A 402 12.31 10.08 1.86
C PHE A 402 13.37 9.88 2.94
N TRP A 403 14.45 9.15 2.63
CA TRP A 403 15.54 8.97 3.60
C TRP A 403 16.38 10.22 3.80
N TYR A 404 16.51 11.10 2.80
CA TYR A 404 17.14 12.40 3.00
C TYR A 404 16.32 13.27 3.97
N LEU A 405 14.99 13.30 3.82
CA LEU A 405 14.10 14.01 4.74
C LEU A 405 14.17 13.43 6.16
N ALA A 406 14.22 12.11 6.28
CA ALA A 406 14.37 11.39 7.55
C ALA A 406 15.78 11.52 8.18
N THR A 407 16.77 11.99 7.43
CA THR A 407 18.16 12.13 7.89
C THR A 407 18.27 13.27 8.90
N ARG A 408 19.00 13.01 10.00
CA ARG A 408 19.31 14.01 11.02
C ARG A 408 20.15 15.14 10.44
N VAL A 409 19.84 16.37 10.86
CA VAL A 409 20.50 17.61 10.38
C VAL A 409 22.03 17.52 10.47
N GLU A 410 22.56 16.94 11.55
CA GLU A 410 24.00 16.73 11.80
C GLU A 410 24.73 15.90 10.72
N HIS A 411 24.01 15.05 9.99
CA HIS A 411 24.57 14.17 8.97
C HIS A 411 24.28 14.61 7.54
N ARG A 412 23.40 15.61 7.34
CA ARG A 412 22.90 16.00 6.02
C ARG A 412 24.00 16.45 5.07
N ALA A 413 24.95 17.27 5.52
CA ALA A 413 26.04 17.77 4.67
C ALA A 413 26.87 16.63 4.05
N ALA A 414 27.31 15.67 4.87
CA ALA A 414 28.10 14.53 4.40
C ALA A 414 27.26 13.53 3.56
N ILE A 415 25.98 13.34 3.89
CA ILE A 415 25.07 12.51 3.09
C ILE A 415 24.80 13.15 1.74
N LYS A 416 24.57 14.46 1.69
CA LYS A 416 24.33 15.22 0.46
C LYS A 416 25.51 15.17 -0.49
N GLU A 417 26.73 15.29 0.02
CA GLU A 417 27.96 15.11 -0.77
C GLU A 417 28.04 13.70 -1.37
N TYR A 418 27.77 12.68 -0.54
CA TYR A 418 27.75 11.30 -0.99
C TYR A 418 26.64 11.02 -2.04
N VAL A 419 25.43 11.53 -1.82
CA VAL A 419 24.29 11.34 -2.74
C VAL A 419 24.55 12.07 -4.06
N THR A 420 24.98 13.34 -4.01
CA THR A 420 25.28 14.14 -5.20
C THR A 420 26.36 13.50 -6.07
N SER A 421 27.45 13.02 -5.46
CA SER A 421 28.53 12.34 -6.19
C SER A 421 28.13 11.00 -6.82
N ARG A 422 27.10 10.33 -6.28
CA ARG A 422 26.57 9.06 -6.80
C ARG A 422 25.43 9.23 -7.81
N LEU A 423 24.80 10.40 -7.84
CA LEU A 423 23.78 10.75 -8.83
C LEU A 423 24.39 10.99 -10.21
N ALA A 424 25.56 11.63 -10.25
CA ALA A 424 26.35 11.79 -11.46
C ALA A 424 27.05 10.47 -11.84
N TYR A 425 27.05 10.13 -13.13
CA TYR A 425 27.76 8.95 -13.64
C TYR A 425 28.45 9.28 -14.97
N LYS A 426 29.40 8.45 -15.38
CA LYS A 426 30.06 8.60 -16.68
C LYS A 426 29.35 7.75 -17.71
N ASP A 427 28.96 8.37 -18.83
CA ASP A 427 28.43 7.65 -19.98
C ASP A 427 29.55 6.87 -20.70
N VAL A 428 29.20 6.10 -21.73
CA VAL A 428 30.11 5.32 -22.59
C VAL A 428 31.23 6.19 -23.16
N ASP A 429 30.94 7.45 -23.46
CA ASP A 429 31.89 8.44 -23.97
C ASP A 429 32.79 9.07 -22.88
N GLY A 430 32.64 8.65 -21.62
CA GLY A 430 33.38 9.16 -20.47
C GLY A 430 32.92 10.55 -19.98
N ALA A 431 31.90 11.13 -20.62
CA ALA A 431 31.27 12.38 -20.21
C ALA A 431 30.46 12.18 -18.92
N GLU A 432 30.57 13.12 -17.99
CA GLU A 432 29.76 13.13 -16.77
C GLU A 432 28.33 13.56 -17.11
N VAL A 433 27.38 12.67 -16.81
CA VAL A 433 25.95 12.87 -17.06
C VAL A 433 25.22 12.90 -15.72
N LEU A 434 24.36 13.91 -15.56
CA LEU A 434 23.42 14.04 -14.47
C LEU A 434 22.01 14.10 -15.03
N GLU A 435 21.21 13.07 -14.73
CA GLU A 435 19.83 12.96 -15.17
C GLU A 435 18.93 14.05 -14.57
N ASP A 436 17.85 14.41 -15.26
CA ASP A 436 16.85 15.38 -14.77
C ASP A 436 16.28 14.99 -13.40
N GLN A 437 16.05 13.70 -13.17
CA GLN A 437 15.57 13.21 -11.87
C GLN A 437 16.63 13.40 -10.77
N GLY A 438 17.92 13.29 -11.11
CA GLY A 438 19.02 13.62 -10.20
C GLY A 438 19.07 15.11 -9.87
N LEU A 439 18.90 15.99 -10.87
CA LEU A 439 18.86 17.44 -10.67
C LEU A 439 17.75 17.88 -9.72
N VAL A 440 16.51 17.39 -9.93
CA VAL A 440 15.40 17.74 -9.03
C VAL A 440 15.57 17.17 -7.62
N THR A 441 16.26 16.03 -7.49
CA THR A 441 16.59 15.46 -6.18
C THR A 441 17.60 16.35 -5.44
N ILE A 442 18.61 16.88 -6.14
CA ILE A 442 19.58 17.83 -5.57
C ILE A 442 18.90 19.14 -5.19
N ASP A 443 18.02 19.68 -6.04
CA ASP A 443 17.23 20.87 -5.72
C ASP A 443 16.35 20.69 -4.48
N LEU A 444 15.74 19.52 -4.32
CA LEU A 444 15.01 19.21 -3.10
C LEU A 444 15.93 19.22 -1.87
N MET A 445 17.10 18.57 -1.94
CA MET A 445 18.04 18.55 -0.82
C MET A 445 18.48 19.96 -0.43
N ASP A 446 18.84 20.80 -1.42
CA ASP A 446 19.18 22.21 -1.24
C ASP A 446 18.03 23.00 -0.60
N SER A 447 16.81 22.79 -1.11
CA SER A 447 15.62 23.45 -0.59
C SER A 447 15.34 23.10 0.87
N VAL A 448 15.53 21.83 1.25
CA VAL A 448 15.29 21.34 2.61
C VAL A 448 16.34 21.87 3.59
N ASP A 449 17.61 21.93 3.16
CA ASP A 449 18.69 22.47 3.99
C ASP A 449 18.52 23.98 4.22
N ALA A 450 18.13 24.72 3.18
CA ALA A 450 17.86 26.15 3.27
C ALA A 450 16.70 26.46 4.24
N GLU A 451 15.65 25.65 4.24
CA GLU A 451 14.50 25.80 5.16
C GLU A 451 14.94 25.65 6.63
N VAL A 452 15.75 24.62 6.95
CA VAL A 452 16.26 24.40 8.31
C VAL A 452 17.21 25.48 8.78
N ALA A 453 18.06 26.01 7.89
CA ALA A 453 18.96 27.10 8.23
C ALA A 453 18.20 28.41 8.57
N GLN A 454 17.01 28.61 8.00
CA GLN A 454 16.18 29.79 8.26
C GLN A 454 15.43 29.69 9.60
N ASP A 455 14.87 28.52 9.93
CA ASP A 455 14.20 28.27 11.23
C ASP A 455 15.13 28.50 12.43
N ALA A 456 16.44 28.30 12.25
CA ALA A 456 17.45 28.50 13.30
C ALA A 456 17.82 29.98 13.54
N ASN A 457 17.54 30.87 12.58
CA ASN A 457 18.15 32.20 12.53
C ASN A 457 17.21 33.38 12.83
N ASP A 458 15.89 33.20 13.03
CA ASP A 458 15.00 34.32 12.73
C ASP A 458 14.60 35.25 13.89
N ALA A 459 14.72 36.56 13.63
CA ALA A 459 13.95 37.62 14.26
C ALA A 459 13.66 38.82 13.30
N THR A 460 14.03 38.76 12.01
CA THR A 460 13.88 39.93 11.10
C THR A 460 13.37 39.61 9.69
N ILE A 461 13.31 38.34 9.25
CA ILE A 461 12.90 37.97 7.88
C ILE A 461 11.73 36.99 7.92
N ALA A 462 10.50 37.52 7.92
CA ALA A 462 9.31 36.69 7.80
C ALA A 462 9.27 35.99 6.43
N THR A 463 9.58 34.69 6.41
CA THR A 463 9.51 33.83 5.22
C THR A 463 8.23 33.01 5.27
N VAL A 464 7.48 32.94 4.16
CA VAL A 464 6.29 32.08 4.04
C VAL A 464 6.42 31.22 2.81
N GLN A 465 6.31 29.93 3.02
CA GLN A 465 6.31 28.93 1.98
C GLN A 465 4.90 28.76 1.41
N TYR A 466 4.78 28.80 0.08
CA TYR A 466 3.52 28.52 -0.60
C TYR A 466 3.63 27.13 -1.23
N GLY A 467 2.80 26.18 -0.77
CA GLY A 467 2.78 24.80 -1.28
C GLY A 467 3.27 23.70 -0.34
N LYS A 468 3.70 24.03 0.89
CA LYS A 468 3.81 23.05 2.00
C LYS A 468 2.86 23.50 3.11
N SER A 469 1.86 22.67 3.42
CA SER A 469 0.82 23.00 4.40
C SER A 469 1.40 23.25 5.80
N LYS A 470 1.66 24.52 6.14
CA LYS A 470 1.72 25.04 7.51
C LYS A 470 1.03 26.41 7.58
N GLN A 471 -0.18 26.37 8.14
CA GLN A 471 -0.91 27.39 8.91
C GLN A 471 -0.76 28.89 8.57
N HIS A 472 -1.92 29.51 8.33
CA HIS A 472 -2.33 30.86 8.75
C HIS A 472 -1.25 31.96 8.79
N LEU A 473 -0.94 32.55 7.63
CA LEU A 473 -0.80 34.00 7.61
C LEU A 473 -2.12 34.62 7.16
N THR A 474 -2.73 35.39 8.04
CA THR A 474 -3.98 36.13 7.81
C THR A 474 -3.85 37.28 6.81
N LYS A 475 -2.66 37.50 6.23
CA LYS A 475 -2.44 38.39 5.09
C LYS A 475 -1.60 37.68 4.02
N PRO A 476 -1.98 37.77 2.73
CA PRO A 476 -1.12 37.29 1.65
C PRO A 476 0.20 38.08 1.68
N LEU A 477 1.35 37.39 1.67
CA LEU A 477 2.69 38.00 1.73
C LEU A 477 2.96 39.08 0.65
N LEU A 478 2.18 39.09 -0.43
CA LEU A 478 2.19 40.13 -1.46
C LEU A 478 1.28 41.31 -1.09
N CYS A 479 1.19 41.68 0.18
CA CYS A 479 0.48 42.90 0.60
C CYS A 479 1.46 44.07 0.69
N PHE A 480 1.44 44.92 -0.33
CA PHE A 480 2.00 46.27 -0.26
C PHE A 480 0.89 47.21 0.21
N ASP A 481 1.16 47.96 1.27
CA ASP A 481 0.23 48.96 1.79
C ASP A 481 0.21 50.15 0.83
N PRO A 482 -0.84 50.99 0.80
CA PRO A 482 -0.86 52.19 -0.05
C PRO A 482 0.36 53.11 0.14
N GLU A 483 0.96 53.07 1.33
CA GLU A 483 2.18 53.80 1.69
C GLU A 483 3.43 53.27 0.99
N ASP A 484 3.45 51.98 0.59
CA ASP A 484 4.54 51.35 -0.17
C ASP A 484 4.56 51.80 -1.65
N GLY A 485 3.45 52.34 -2.17
CA GLY A 485 3.32 52.70 -3.58
C GLY A 485 3.26 51.48 -4.51
N VAL A 486 3.41 51.72 -5.83
CA VAL A 486 3.45 50.62 -6.81
C VAL A 486 4.84 49.96 -6.75
N PRO A 487 4.94 48.67 -6.40
CA PRO A 487 6.22 47.99 -6.33
C PRO A 487 6.81 47.82 -7.73
N HIS A 488 8.11 48.01 -7.86
CA HIS A 488 8.87 47.62 -9.05
C HIS A 488 9.00 46.10 -9.08
N VAL A 489 8.64 45.49 -10.22
CA VAL A 489 8.71 44.05 -10.40
C VAL A 489 9.89 43.73 -11.33
N GLN A 490 10.72 42.77 -10.95
CA GLN A 490 11.76 42.27 -11.85
C GLN A 490 11.82 40.76 -11.75
N THR A 491 11.81 40.07 -12.90
CA THR A 491 11.99 38.63 -12.94
C THR A 491 13.30 38.29 -13.63
N ARG A 492 14.09 37.43 -12.99
CA ARG A 492 15.40 36.98 -13.44
C ARG A 492 15.51 35.47 -13.36
N ILE A 493 16.23 34.86 -14.29
CA ILE A 493 16.63 33.46 -14.20
C ILE A 493 18.07 33.39 -13.69
N PHE A 494 18.27 32.63 -12.63
CA PHE A 494 19.58 32.31 -12.05
C PHE A 494 19.79 30.80 -12.16
N GLY A 495 20.55 30.35 -13.16
CA GLY A 495 20.75 28.92 -13.40
C GLY A 495 19.44 28.17 -13.67
N LEU A 496 18.98 27.38 -12.71
CA LEU A 496 17.71 26.64 -12.72
C LEU A 496 16.66 27.21 -11.76
N LEU A 497 16.77 28.49 -11.40
CA LEU A 497 15.85 29.21 -10.52
C LEU A 497 15.19 30.37 -11.26
N ILE A 498 13.90 30.62 -11.00
CA ILE A 498 13.22 31.85 -11.43
C ILE A 498 13.00 32.71 -10.19
N ILE A 499 13.54 33.93 -10.19
CA ILE A 499 13.46 34.84 -9.05
C ILE A 499 12.70 36.08 -9.48
N THR A 500 11.57 36.34 -8.82
CA THR A 500 10.81 37.58 -8.99
C THR A 500 10.93 38.43 -7.74
N THR A 501 11.45 39.64 -7.89
CA THR A 501 11.50 40.64 -6.82
C THR A 501 10.36 41.64 -7.01
N HIS A 502 9.62 41.92 -5.94
CA HIS A 502 8.69 43.05 -5.86
C HIS A 502 9.27 44.02 -4.85
N THR A 503 9.72 45.19 -5.29
CA THR A 503 10.43 46.15 -4.43
C THR A 503 9.70 47.48 -4.42
N SER A 504 9.29 47.91 -3.23
CA SER A 504 8.88 49.29 -2.98
C SER A 504 10.10 50.18 -2.88
N PHE A 505 10.33 51.02 -3.90
CA PHE A 505 11.37 52.04 -3.84
C PHE A 505 11.09 53.15 -2.82
N ARG A 506 9.85 53.25 -2.32
CA ARG A 506 9.46 54.27 -1.34
C ARG A 506 9.80 53.85 0.09
N THR A 507 9.50 52.62 0.46
CA THR A 507 9.63 52.11 1.83
C THR A 507 10.80 51.14 2.00
N GLY A 508 11.45 50.74 0.90
CA GLY A 508 12.52 49.73 0.91
C GLY A 508 12.02 48.30 1.10
N LYS A 509 10.70 48.12 1.28
CA LYS A 509 10.07 46.82 1.45
C LYS A 509 10.17 46.01 0.16
N SER A 510 10.79 44.84 0.24
CA SER A 510 10.99 43.95 -0.90
C SER A 510 10.47 42.54 -0.61
N VAL A 511 9.74 41.96 -1.54
CA VAL A 511 9.31 40.56 -1.51
C VAL A 511 10.05 39.81 -2.59
N VAL A 512 10.86 38.83 -2.20
CA VAL A 512 11.59 37.96 -3.13
C VAL A 512 10.85 36.64 -3.24
N THR A 513 10.38 36.33 -4.45
CA THR A 513 9.76 35.04 -4.78
C THR A 513 10.75 34.17 -5.54
N THR A 514 11.24 33.11 -4.90
CA THR A 514 12.16 32.13 -5.48
C THR A 514 11.39 30.90 -5.91
N ARG A 515 11.35 30.64 -7.22
CA ARG A 515 10.69 29.48 -7.83
C ARG A 515 11.74 28.44 -8.18
N ARG A 516 11.61 27.27 -7.55
CA ARG A 516 12.44 26.08 -7.73
C ARG A 516 11.62 24.95 -8.36
N PRO A 517 12.27 23.93 -8.96
CA PRO A 517 11.62 22.67 -9.29
C PRO A 517 10.85 22.06 -8.09
N SER A 518 11.47 22.03 -6.91
CA SER A 518 10.93 21.44 -5.67
C SER A 518 9.94 22.31 -4.89
N GLY A 519 9.65 23.54 -5.34
CA GLY A 519 8.70 24.41 -4.66
C GLY A 519 8.89 25.90 -4.92
N THR A 520 7.99 26.73 -4.39
CA THR A 520 8.07 28.20 -4.49
C THR A 520 8.16 28.81 -3.09
N PHE A 521 9.17 29.65 -2.88
CA PHE A 521 9.51 30.27 -1.60
C PHE A 521 9.34 31.78 -1.70
N ARG A 522 8.83 32.41 -0.64
CA ARG A 522 8.73 33.88 -0.56
C ARG A 522 9.35 34.38 0.72
N SER A 523 10.24 35.35 0.60
CA SER A 523 10.85 36.05 1.74
C SER A 523 10.50 37.54 1.69
N LEU A 524 10.19 38.12 2.84
CA LEU A 524 10.00 39.55 3.02
C LEU A 524 11.27 40.18 3.58
N HIS A 525 11.76 41.21 2.90
CA HIS A 525 12.93 42.00 3.27
C HIS A 525 12.47 43.43 3.58
N GLN A 526 12.65 43.87 4.82
CA GLN A 526 12.33 45.24 5.22
C GLN A 526 13.33 45.69 6.30
N ARG A 527 14.11 46.74 6.01
CA ARG A 527 14.97 47.36 7.04
C ARG A 527 14.14 48.33 7.88
N THR A 528 14.11 48.15 9.19
CA THR A 528 13.63 49.17 10.13
C THR A 528 14.68 50.29 10.23
N THR A 529 14.28 51.50 9.85
CA THR A 529 15.12 52.72 9.80
C THR A 529 15.50 53.28 11.19
N GLY A 530 15.68 52.43 12.21
CA GLY A 530 15.89 52.84 13.61
C GLY A 530 17.23 52.45 14.26
N GLY A 531 18.12 51.74 13.57
CA GLY A 531 19.37 51.21 14.14
C GLY A 531 20.62 51.90 13.62
N ASP A 532 20.80 53.18 13.88
CA ASP A 532 22.04 53.89 13.57
C ASP A 532 23.13 53.56 14.63
N ARG A 533 24.35 53.22 14.18
CA ARG A 533 25.64 53.14 14.94
C ARG A 533 26.25 51.78 15.41
N LYS A 534 26.09 50.63 14.75
CA LYS A 534 26.97 49.46 15.02
C LYS A 534 27.64 48.75 13.82
N ASP A 535 27.50 49.27 12.61
CA ASP A 535 27.97 48.59 11.38
C ASP A 535 29.49 48.69 11.07
N GLN A 536 30.35 48.92 12.07
CA GLN A 536 31.81 48.75 11.90
C GLN A 536 32.38 47.51 12.58
N HIS A 537 31.59 46.80 13.40
CA HIS A 537 32.08 45.56 14.02
C HIS A 537 31.55 44.28 13.35
N ASP A 538 30.42 44.34 12.62
CA ASP A 538 29.74 43.17 12.06
C ASP A 538 30.35 42.65 10.75
N SER A 539 31.15 43.44 10.03
CA SER A 539 31.93 42.93 8.89
C SER A 539 32.98 41.89 9.29
N LYS A 540 33.44 41.90 10.56
CA LYS A 540 34.33 40.87 11.11
C LYS A 540 33.56 39.69 11.70
N ILE A 541 32.31 39.87 12.12
CA ILE A 541 31.51 38.79 12.71
C ILE A 541 30.86 37.93 11.62
N GLU A 542 30.41 38.50 10.50
CA GLU A 542 30.03 37.73 9.30
C GLU A 542 31.20 36.88 8.79
N THR A 543 32.39 37.48 8.66
CA THR A 543 33.60 36.75 8.22
C THR A 543 34.02 35.64 9.20
N THR A 544 33.67 35.72 10.49
CA THR A 544 34.08 34.73 11.51
C THR A 544 33.03 33.64 11.72
N LEU A 545 31.72 33.91 11.56
CA LEU A 545 30.67 32.89 11.58
C LEU A 545 30.65 32.04 10.28
N HIS A 546 31.11 32.59 9.16
CA HIS A 546 31.37 31.84 7.92
C HIS A 546 32.47 30.76 8.06
N SER A 547 33.25 30.78 9.15
CA SER A 547 34.36 29.83 9.38
C SER A 547 34.00 28.57 10.18
N GLN A 548 32.77 28.49 10.74
CA GLN A 548 32.37 27.40 11.65
C GLN A 548 31.28 26.46 11.09
N LEU A 549 30.68 26.78 9.95
CA LEU A 549 29.82 25.87 9.19
C LEU A 549 30.66 25.24 8.08
N GLY A 550 31.03 23.98 8.27
CA GLY A 550 31.98 23.25 7.43
C GLY A 550 31.57 23.17 5.95
N HIS A 551 32.55 23.45 5.09
CA HIS A 551 32.70 23.09 3.68
C HIS A 551 31.50 22.43 2.99
N HIS A 552 30.72 23.24 2.25
CA HIS A 552 30.22 22.98 0.89
C HIS A 552 29.69 24.31 0.32
N GLY A 553 29.99 24.60 -0.96
CA GLY A 553 29.58 25.74 -1.80
C GLY A 553 29.04 27.02 -1.13
N VAL A 554 29.74 28.15 -1.26
CA VAL A 554 29.32 29.42 -0.67
C VAL A 554 28.21 30.03 -1.53
N ASP A 555 26.94 29.89 -1.10
CA ASP A 555 25.80 30.57 -1.72
C ASP A 555 26.14 32.02 -2.09
N LEU A 556 25.85 32.41 -3.33
CA LEU A 556 26.13 33.74 -3.85
C LEU A 556 25.10 34.72 -3.28
N LEU A 557 25.60 35.78 -2.64
CA LEU A 557 24.77 36.89 -2.17
C LEU A 557 24.50 37.86 -3.33
N VAL A 558 23.25 37.98 -3.75
CA VAL A 558 22.81 38.80 -4.89
C VAL A 558 21.97 39.96 -4.38
N PRO A 559 22.25 41.22 -4.79
CA PRO A 559 21.42 42.35 -4.40
C PRO A 559 20.01 42.22 -5.00
N ILE A 560 18.99 42.57 -4.20
CA ILE A 560 17.58 42.51 -4.62
C ILE A 560 17.34 43.37 -5.86
N TYR A 561 17.96 44.54 -5.91
CA TYR A 561 17.94 45.44 -7.05
C TYR A 561 19.35 45.57 -7.65
N PRO A 562 19.55 45.37 -8.96
CA PRO A 562 20.88 45.44 -9.59
C PRO A 562 21.62 46.76 -9.37
N GLY A 563 20.89 47.88 -9.23
CA GLY A 563 21.49 49.20 -8.98
C GLY A 563 21.85 49.47 -7.51
N ASP A 564 21.61 48.54 -6.59
CA ASP A 564 21.99 48.64 -5.17
C ASP A 564 23.28 47.86 -4.92
N GLU A 565 24.42 48.48 -5.25
CA GLU A 565 25.74 47.87 -5.07
C GLU A 565 25.98 47.49 -3.60
N GLY A 566 26.08 46.19 -3.34
CA GLY A 566 26.24 45.64 -2.00
C GLY A 566 24.94 45.44 -1.20
N GLY A 567 23.76 45.58 -1.82
CA GLY A 567 22.47 45.23 -1.21
C GLY A 567 22.12 46.06 0.04
N ARG A 568 22.65 47.29 0.14
CA ARG A 568 22.57 48.08 1.37
C ARG A 568 21.18 48.69 1.59
N ILE A 569 20.48 49.02 0.51
CA ILE A 569 19.23 49.78 0.54
C ILE A 569 18.04 48.83 0.57
N TYR A 570 18.00 47.88 -0.36
CA TYR A 570 16.86 46.98 -0.55
C TYR A 570 17.11 45.57 -0.04
N GLY A 571 18.33 45.28 0.42
CA GLY A 571 18.75 43.97 0.89
C GLY A 571 19.32 43.10 -0.23
N SER A 572 19.65 41.88 0.15
CA SER A 572 20.21 40.85 -0.72
C SER A 572 19.57 39.50 -0.42
N PHE A 573 19.56 38.62 -1.40
CA PHE A 573 19.11 37.24 -1.27
C PHE A 573 20.21 36.28 -1.70
N THR A 574 20.15 35.05 -1.23
CA THR A 574 21.13 34.01 -1.58
C THR A 574 20.63 33.17 -2.75
N VAL A 575 21.56 32.81 -3.64
CA VAL A 575 21.36 31.80 -4.68
C VAL A 575 22.48 30.76 -4.63
N PRO A 576 22.22 29.51 -5.06
CA PRO A 576 23.27 28.51 -5.15
C PRO A 576 24.44 29.01 -6.00
N ASP A 577 25.66 28.70 -5.56
CA ASP A 577 26.86 29.06 -6.31
C ASP A 577 26.99 28.30 -7.64
N PHE A 578 27.93 28.71 -8.48
CA PHE A 578 28.16 28.09 -9.79
C PHE A 578 28.76 26.69 -9.71
N THR A 579 29.15 26.21 -8.52
CA THR A 579 29.59 24.82 -8.30
C THR A 579 28.40 23.89 -8.06
N SER A 580 27.26 24.44 -7.62
CA SER A 580 26.00 23.72 -7.58
C SER A 580 25.49 23.44 -9.01
N PRO A 581 24.98 22.23 -9.30
CA PRO A 581 24.30 21.91 -10.57
C PRO A 581 23.10 22.81 -10.88
N LEU A 582 22.58 23.52 -9.87
CA LEU A 582 21.43 24.42 -9.99
C LEU A 582 21.85 25.86 -10.26
N GLY A 583 23.07 26.22 -9.88
CA GLY A 583 23.60 27.57 -10.01
C GLY A 583 24.19 27.81 -11.38
N SER A 584 24.25 29.08 -11.77
CA SER A 584 24.96 29.53 -12.96
C SER A 584 25.41 30.96 -12.73
N GLY A 585 26.62 31.31 -13.17
CA GLY A 585 27.10 32.69 -13.16
C GLY A 585 26.37 33.59 -14.17
N GLU A 586 25.59 32.99 -15.07
CA GLU A 586 24.75 33.69 -16.04
C GLU A 586 23.42 34.10 -15.40
N VAL A 587 23.12 35.40 -15.43
CA VAL A 587 21.84 35.97 -15.00
C VAL A 587 21.10 36.45 -16.23
N ILE A 588 19.88 35.95 -16.42
CA ILE A 588 19.04 36.33 -17.57
C ILE A 588 17.88 37.17 -17.05
N ASP A 589 17.87 38.44 -17.42
CA ASP A 589 16.72 39.33 -17.18
C ASP A 589 15.56 38.96 -18.12
N LEU A 590 14.38 38.72 -17.56
CA LEU A 590 13.18 38.46 -18.34
C LEU A 590 12.41 39.76 -18.57
N PRO A 591 12.06 40.10 -19.83
CA PRO A 591 11.29 41.31 -20.11
C PRO A 591 9.87 41.22 -19.55
N GLU A 592 9.24 42.37 -19.29
CA GLU A 592 7.85 42.45 -18.82
C GLU A 592 6.84 42.22 -19.97
N GLU A 593 6.81 41.00 -20.51
CA GLU A 593 5.89 40.61 -21.58
C GLU A 593 4.74 39.73 -21.07
N GLN A 594 3.54 39.89 -21.66
CA GLN A 594 2.38 39.05 -21.33
C GLN A 594 2.65 37.55 -21.49
N ALA A 595 3.51 37.16 -22.44
CA ALA A 595 3.88 35.76 -22.65
C ALA A 595 4.64 35.17 -21.44
N ILE A 596 5.54 35.95 -20.84
CA ILE A 596 6.32 35.55 -19.66
C ILE A 596 5.44 35.51 -18.43
N THR A 597 4.57 36.51 -18.22
CA THR A 597 3.60 36.49 -17.12
C THR A 597 2.73 35.22 -17.19
N ARG A 598 2.21 34.88 -18.37
CA ARG A 598 1.44 33.64 -18.55
C ARG A 598 2.26 32.38 -18.29
N ALA A 599 3.53 32.35 -18.70
CA ALA A 599 4.41 31.22 -18.45
C ALA A 599 4.69 31.04 -16.94
N ILE A 600 4.89 32.14 -16.21
CA ILE A 600 5.04 32.15 -14.76
C ILE A 600 3.74 31.73 -14.07
N ASP A 601 2.58 32.19 -14.55
CA ASP A 601 1.28 31.77 -14.00
C ASP A 601 1.04 30.27 -14.18
N VAL A 602 1.41 29.72 -15.34
CA VAL A 602 1.35 28.26 -15.60
C VAL A 602 2.31 27.50 -14.68
N PHE A 603 3.52 28.02 -14.47
CA PHE A 603 4.49 27.45 -13.54
C PHE A 603 3.94 27.45 -12.10
N ASP A 604 3.37 28.57 -11.64
CA ASP A 604 2.83 28.72 -10.28
C ASP A 604 1.59 27.84 -10.04
N ARG A 605 0.84 27.48 -11.10
CA ARG A 605 -0.24 26.47 -11.03
C ARG A 605 0.25 25.03 -11.05
N THR A 606 1.49 24.80 -11.49
CA THR A 606 2.10 23.46 -11.45
C THR A 606 2.54 23.19 -10.01
N PRO A 607 2.00 22.17 -9.33
CA PRO A 607 2.30 21.95 -7.92
C PRO A 607 3.79 21.66 -7.71
N GLY A 608 4.36 22.18 -6.62
CA GLY A 608 5.72 21.84 -6.17
C GLY A 608 5.77 20.57 -5.31
N LEU A 609 4.63 19.92 -5.12
CA LEU A 609 4.45 18.73 -4.31
C LEU A 609 3.87 17.63 -5.20
N ASP A 610 4.42 16.42 -5.14
CA ASP A 610 3.81 15.29 -5.84
C ASP A 610 2.51 14.93 -5.11
N SER A 611 1.38 15.14 -5.77
CA SER A 611 0.05 15.02 -5.15
C SER A 611 -0.70 13.88 -5.83
N HIS A 612 -1.08 12.90 -5.02
CA HIS A 612 -1.81 11.70 -5.42
C HIS A 612 -3.24 11.71 -4.86
N LYS A 613 -4.07 10.82 -5.36
CA LYS A 613 -5.47 10.66 -4.94
C LYS A 613 -5.85 9.20 -4.80
N ALA A 614 -6.68 8.91 -3.80
CA ALA A 614 -7.24 7.58 -3.59
C ALA A 614 -8.68 7.65 -3.08
N GLY A 615 -9.55 6.81 -3.64
CA GLY A 615 -10.92 6.71 -3.15
C GLY A 615 -11.02 5.94 -1.84
N VAL A 616 -12.05 6.23 -1.03
CA VAL A 616 -12.37 5.47 0.18
C VAL A 616 -13.85 5.10 0.16
N ILE A 617 -14.12 3.80 0.10
CA ILE A 617 -15.44 3.22 -0.10
C ILE A 617 -15.81 2.36 1.13
N TYR A 618 -16.96 2.62 1.73
CA TYR A 618 -17.50 1.81 2.83
C TYR A 618 -18.58 0.86 2.32
N ILE A 619 -18.39 -0.45 2.52
CA ILE A 619 -19.40 -1.47 2.22
C ILE A 619 -20.02 -1.93 3.54
N GLY A 620 -21.30 -1.63 3.73
CA GLY A 620 -22.06 -2.01 4.90
C GLY A 620 -22.51 -3.47 4.90
N GLU A 621 -23.06 -3.90 6.02
CA GLU A 621 -23.54 -5.27 6.25
C GLU A 621 -24.52 -5.72 5.16
N GLY A 622 -24.24 -6.86 4.52
CA GLY A 622 -25.10 -7.44 3.47
C GLY A 622 -25.19 -6.65 2.16
N GLN A 623 -24.45 -5.55 2.00
CA GLN A 623 -24.42 -4.82 0.73
C GLN A 623 -23.56 -5.57 -0.29
N THR A 624 -24.12 -5.79 -1.49
CA THR A 624 -23.48 -6.54 -2.59
C THR A 624 -23.52 -5.80 -3.92
N THR A 625 -24.20 -4.65 -3.99
CA THR A 625 -24.41 -3.89 -5.23
C THR A 625 -23.83 -2.49 -5.12
N GLU A 626 -23.28 -1.99 -6.23
CA GLU A 626 -22.65 -0.66 -6.32
C GLU A 626 -23.57 0.46 -5.84
N GLU A 627 -24.84 0.43 -6.23
CA GLU A 627 -25.81 1.50 -5.95
C GLU A 627 -26.04 1.66 -4.46
N LYS A 628 -26.22 0.54 -3.74
CA LYS A 628 -26.43 0.53 -2.29
C LYS A 628 -25.22 1.07 -1.54
N VAL A 629 -24.02 0.80 -2.04
CA VAL A 629 -22.77 1.25 -1.43
C VAL A 629 -22.60 2.76 -1.56
N PHE A 630 -22.82 3.33 -2.76
CA PHE A 630 -22.63 4.77 -2.96
C PHE A 630 -23.71 5.63 -2.26
N LEU A 631 -24.88 5.06 -1.95
CA LEU A 631 -25.91 5.73 -1.16
C LEU A 631 -25.59 5.81 0.35
N ASN A 632 -24.50 5.18 0.82
CA ASN A 632 -24.08 5.30 2.21
C ASN A 632 -23.71 6.75 2.58
N SER A 633 -24.35 7.29 3.61
CA SER A 633 -24.06 8.60 4.20
C SER A 633 -23.17 8.54 5.45
N SER A 634 -22.95 7.34 5.99
CA SER A 634 -22.06 7.08 7.11
C SER A 634 -21.60 5.62 7.10
N GLY A 635 -20.56 5.30 7.86
CA GLY A 635 -20.10 3.92 8.06
C GLY A 635 -20.10 3.52 9.54
N SER A 636 -19.56 2.33 9.82
CA SER A 636 -19.43 1.80 11.16
C SER A 636 -18.49 2.66 12.05
N PRO A 637 -18.57 2.54 13.39
CA PRO A 637 -17.77 3.37 14.29
C PRO A 637 -16.26 3.23 14.09
N ASP A 638 -15.78 2.02 13.87
CA ASP A 638 -14.38 1.70 13.55
C ASP A 638 -13.95 2.28 12.18
N TYR A 639 -14.80 2.22 11.16
CA TYR A 639 -14.56 2.90 9.88
C TYR A 639 -14.37 4.41 10.08
N ARG A 640 -15.21 5.06 10.91
CA ARG A 640 -15.07 6.50 11.18
C ARG A 640 -13.80 6.83 11.96
N GLU A 641 -13.37 5.98 12.89
CA GLU A 641 -12.08 6.12 13.58
C GLU A 641 -10.91 5.96 12.61
N PHE A 642 -10.99 4.98 11.70
CA PHE A 642 -10.02 4.76 10.63
C PHE A 642 -9.90 5.96 9.69
N VAL A 643 -11.02 6.45 9.15
CA VAL A 643 -11.06 7.62 8.24
C VAL A 643 -10.44 8.85 8.90
N LYS A 644 -10.77 9.12 10.16
CA LYS A 644 -10.18 10.25 10.91
C LYS A 644 -8.67 10.12 11.11
N SER A 645 -8.14 8.91 11.08
CA SER A 645 -6.72 8.63 11.31
C SER A 645 -5.89 8.57 10.02
N LEU A 646 -6.52 8.63 8.84
CA LEU A 646 -5.79 8.58 7.55
C LEU A 646 -4.98 9.85 7.26
N GLY A 647 -5.44 11.00 7.75
CA GLY A 647 -4.85 12.30 7.48
C GLY A 647 -5.51 13.42 8.29
N ARG A 648 -5.30 14.66 7.87
CA ARG A 648 -5.88 15.86 8.49
C ARG A 648 -7.15 16.26 7.77
N LEU A 649 -8.14 16.74 8.51
CA LEU A 649 -9.34 17.35 7.94
C LEU A 649 -8.99 18.76 7.43
N GLN A 650 -9.22 19.02 6.14
CA GLN A 650 -8.98 20.32 5.50
C GLN A 650 -10.25 20.86 4.86
N GLU A 651 -10.44 22.17 4.89
CA GLU A 651 -11.56 22.84 4.22
C GLU A 651 -11.33 22.88 2.70
N LEU A 652 -12.38 22.56 1.93
CA LEU A 652 -12.32 22.59 0.47
C LEU A 652 -12.54 23.99 -0.09
N LYS A 653 -13.32 24.83 0.61
CA LYS A 653 -13.61 26.19 0.16
C LYS A 653 -12.32 27.00 0.06
N ASP A 654 -12.03 27.52 -1.13
CA ASP A 654 -10.81 28.31 -1.40
C ASP A 654 -9.51 27.58 -0.99
N ALA A 655 -9.51 26.23 -1.10
CA ALA A 655 -8.40 25.38 -0.68
C ALA A 655 -7.06 25.84 -1.28
N ALA A 656 -6.04 25.96 -0.42
CA ALA A 656 -4.67 26.32 -0.80
C ALA A 656 -3.81 25.12 -1.25
N PHE A 657 -4.40 23.93 -1.30
CA PHE A 657 -3.76 22.67 -1.72
C PHE A 657 -4.42 22.15 -3.01
N ASN A 658 -3.80 21.17 -3.66
CA ASN A 658 -4.39 20.56 -4.84
C ASN A 658 -5.56 19.65 -4.42
N SER A 659 -6.80 20.06 -4.69
CA SER A 659 -8.00 19.30 -4.28
C SER A 659 -8.22 18.00 -5.06
N GLN A 660 -7.37 17.69 -6.04
CA GLN A 660 -7.42 16.47 -6.86
C GLN A 660 -8.76 16.21 -7.57
N GLY A 661 -9.49 17.30 -7.86
CA GLY A 661 -10.76 17.28 -8.58
C GLY A 661 -11.99 17.52 -7.70
N LEU A 662 -11.84 17.57 -6.38
CA LEU A 662 -12.92 17.98 -5.48
C LEU A 662 -13.26 19.47 -5.66
N ASP A 663 -14.55 19.79 -5.64
CA ASP A 663 -15.05 21.15 -5.75
C ASP A 663 -14.62 22.04 -4.58
N THR A 664 -14.01 23.18 -4.91
CA THR A 664 -13.51 24.17 -3.95
C THR A 664 -14.34 25.45 -3.89
N GLN A 665 -15.44 25.54 -4.66
CA GLN A 665 -16.22 26.77 -4.81
C GLN A 665 -17.65 26.63 -4.29
N THR A 666 -18.37 25.60 -4.73
CA THR A 666 -19.82 25.48 -4.49
C THR A 666 -20.19 24.55 -3.34
N GLY A 667 -19.25 23.73 -2.87
CA GLY A 667 -19.45 22.72 -1.83
C GLY A 667 -20.15 21.45 -2.32
N THR A 668 -20.19 21.22 -3.65
CA THR A 668 -20.88 20.07 -4.26
C THR A 668 -20.31 18.73 -3.79
N ASP A 669 -19.01 18.65 -3.54
CA ASP A 669 -18.33 17.43 -3.10
C ASP A 669 -18.16 17.32 -1.58
N GLY A 670 -18.77 18.25 -0.83
CA GLY A 670 -18.63 18.40 0.61
C GLY A 670 -17.87 19.66 1.00
N LEU A 671 -17.86 19.96 2.29
CA LEU A 671 -17.20 21.15 2.84
C LEU A 671 -15.73 20.90 3.20
N THR A 672 -15.39 19.65 3.48
CA THR A 672 -14.07 19.25 3.98
C THR A 672 -13.65 17.93 3.34
N ALA A 673 -12.34 17.72 3.24
CA ALA A 673 -11.72 16.49 2.79
C ALA A 673 -10.67 16.02 3.81
N ILE A 674 -10.40 14.72 3.84
CA ILE A 674 -9.22 14.20 4.55
C ILE A 674 -8.04 14.24 3.57
N VAL A 675 -6.94 14.82 4.02
CA VAL A 675 -5.72 14.97 3.24
C VAL A 675 -4.55 14.58 4.11
N TRP A 676 -3.72 13.68 3.61
CA TRP A 676 -2.42 13.40 4.22
C TRP A 676 -1.32 14.08 3.41
N ASN A 677 -0.32 14.65 4.08
CA ASN A 677 0.81 15.27 3.42
C ASN A 677 2.10 15.03 4.21
N SER A 678 3.20 14.81 3.49
CA SER A 678 4.58 14.92 3.96
C SER A 678 5.21 16.21 3.39
N GLU A 679 6.52 16.39 3.54
CA GLU A 679 7.25 17.52 2.97
C GLU A 679 7.30 17.51 1.43
N VAL A 680 7.08 16.36 0.80
CA VAL A 680 7.30 16.12 -0.65
C VAL A 680 6.13 15.49 -1.37
N THR A 681 5.21 14.87 -0.64
CA THR A 681 4.09 14.13 -1.22
C THR A 681 2.80 14.44 -0.49
N GLU A 682 1.69 14.47 -1.23
CA GLU A 682 0.33 14.59 -0.70
C GLU A 682 -0.54 13.45 -1.21
N LEU A 683 -1.51 13.05 -0.39
CA LEU A 683 -2.54 12.09 -0.73
C LEU A 683 -3.90 12.64 -0.30
N VAL A 684 -4.71 13.01 -1.28
CA VAL A 684 -6.09 13.48 -1.10
C VAL A 684 -7.05 12.30 -1.18
N TYR A 685 -7.93 12.16 -0.19
CA TYR A 685 -8.87 11.04 -0.15
C TYR A 685 -10.26 11.43 -0.66
N HIS A 686 -10.75 10.70 -1.66
CA HIS A 686 -12.13 10.81 -2.14
C HIS A 686 -13.04 9.89 -1.33
N ILE A 687 -13.53 10.40 -0.18
CA ILE A 687 -14.30 9.60 0.78
C ILE A 687 -15.80 9.69 0.46
N THR A 688 -16.36 8.60 -0.04
CA THR A 688 -17.77 8.50 -0.48
C THR A 688 -18.80 8.85 0.59
N THR A 689 -18.48 8.61 1.88
CA THR A 689 -19.36 8.94 3.02
C THR A 689 -19.24 10.39 3.49
N MET A 690 -18.22 11.12 3.04
CA MET A 690 -18.07 12.57 3.28
C MET A 690 -18.64 13.43 2.15
N MET A 691 -18.86 12.85 0.97
CA MET A 691 -19.56 13.49 -0.14
C MET A 691 -21.07 13.56 0.15
N PRO A 692 -21.70 14.74 0.03
CA PRO A 692 -23.09 14.95 0.43
C PRO A 692 -24.06 14.22 -0.50
N THR A 693 -25.15 13.74 0.09
CA THR A 693 -26.36 13.32 -0.64
C THR A 693 -27.38 14.44 -0.47
N HIS A 694 -27.65 15.21 -1.52
CA HIS A 694 -28.60 16.33 -1.44
C HIS A 694 -30.03 15.83 -1.58
N GLU A 695 -30.96 16.41 -0.80
CA GLU A 695 -32.39 16.00 -0.82
C GLU A 695 -33.07 16.17 -2.19
N ASN A 696 -32.55 17.07 -3.03
CA ASN A 696 -33.08 17.33 -4.37
C ASN A 696 -32.48 16.43 -5.45
N ASP A 697 -31.39 15.71 -5.16
CA ASP A 697 -30.79 14.78 -6.11
C ASP A 697 -31.54 13.44 -6.03
N ASP A 698 -31.82 12.84 -7.18
CA ASP A 698 -32.21 11.43 -7.20
C ASP A 698 -31.00 10.53 -6.88
N ASP A 699 -31.28 9.25 -6.59
CA ASP A 699 -30.24 8.26 -6.26
C ASP A 699 -29.19 8.17 -7.37
N ALA A 700 -29.61 8.19 -8.64
CA ALA A 700 -28.73 8.10 -9.79
C ALA A 700 -27.75 9.29 -9.87
N THR A 701 -28.23 10.51 -9.62
CA THR A 701 -27.43 11.72 -9.59
C THR A 701 -26.44 11.70 -8.42
N THR A 702 -26.89 11.27 -7.24
CA THR A 702 -26.02 11.10 -6.06
C THR A 702 -24.89 10.11 -6.34
N ILE A 703 -25.24 8.94 -6.89
CA ILE A 703 -24.27 7.90 -7.25
C ILE A 703 -23.28 8.44 -8.30
N ALA A 704 -23.75 9.13 -9.34
CA ALA A 704 -22.90 9.70 -10.36
C ALA A 704 -21.93 10.75 -9.80
N LYS A 705 -22.37 11.62 -8.89
CA LYS A 705 -21.54 12.63 -8.23
C LYS A 705 -20.42 12.02 -7.38
N LYS A 706 -20.64 10.85 -6.77
CA LYS A 706 -19.59 10.12 -6.03
C LYS A 706 -18.69 9.32 -6.96
N LYS A 707 -19.28 8.59 -7.91
CA LYS A 707 -18.58 7.71 -8.86
C LYS A 707 -17.67 8.47 -9.81
N ARG A 708 -17.98 9.73 -10.16
CA ARG A 708 -17.07 10.57 -10.99
C ARG A 708 -15.70 10.80 -10.33
N HIS A 709 -15.59 10.63 -9.01
CA HIS A 709 -14.33 10.74 -8.28
C HIS A 709 -13.70 9.35 -8.13
N THR A 710 -14.31 8.47 -7.33
CA THR A 710 -13.73 7.14 -7.02
C THR A 710 -13.61 6.23 -8.23
N GLY A 711 -14.48 6.39 -9.22
CA GLY A 711 -14.40 5.68 -10.50
C GLY A 711 -13.24 6.18 -11.38
N ASN A 712 -12.72 7.39 -11.16
CA ASN A 712 -11.57 7.95 -11.87
C ASN A 712 -10.27 7.89 -11.04
N ASP A 713 -10.30 7.25 -9.87
CA ASP A 713 -9.12 7.02 -9.05
C ASP A 713 -8.49 5.67 -9.41
N HIS A 714 -7.18 5.62 -9.60
CA HIS A 714 -6.51 4.34 -9.89
C HIS A 714 -6.52 3.39 -8.70
N VAL A 715 -6.53 3.95 -7.49
CA VAL A 715 -6.46 3.22 -6.24
C VAL A 715 -7.66 3.56 -5.37
N ASN A 716 -8.32 2.54 -4.84
CA ASN A 716 -9.44 2.69 -3.92
C ASN A 716 -9.21 1.85 -2.66
N ILE A 717 -9.39 2.46 -1.50
CA ILE A 717 -9.42 1.77 -0.21
C ILE A 717 -10.86 1.35 0.06
N VAL A 718 -11.08 0.05 0.24
CA VAL A 718 -12.41 -0.51 0.50
C VAL A 718 -12.48 -1.00 1.93
N PHE A 719 -13.32 -0.37 2.76
CA PHE A 719 -13.64 -0.88 4.08
C PHE A 719 -14.85 -1.81 3.97
N ASN A 720 -14.59 -3.11 3.92
CA ASN A 720 -15.58 -4.15 3.71
C ASN A 720 -16.11 -4.70 5.03
N ASN A 721 -17.29 -4.23 5.45
CA ASN A 721 -18.05 -4.77 6.58
C ASN A 721 -19.28 -5.59 6.13
N SER A 722 -19.31 -6.05 4.87
CA SER A 722 -20.46 -6.80 4.32
C SER A 722 -20.60 -8.20 4.92
N GLY A 723 -19.50 -8.78 5.40
CA GLY A 723 -19.41 -10.19 5.80
C GLY A 723 -19.18 -11.15 4.64
N ILE A 724 -18.95 -10.64 3.43
CA ILE A 724 -18.77 -11.41 2.20
C ILE A 724 -17.42 -11.00 1.56
N PRO A 725 -16.67 -11.93 0.94
CA PRO A 725 -15.47 -11.57 0.19
C PRO A 725 -15.75 -10.50 -0.86
N PHE A 726 -14.87 -9.50 -0.94
CA PHE A 726 -14.98 -8.45 -1.94
C PHE A 726 -14.54 -8.98 -3.31
N VAL A 727 -15.27 -8.59 -4.36
CA VAL A 727 -14.99 -8.99 -5.74
C VAL A 727 -14.55 -7.75 -6.51
N PHE A 728 -13.46 -7.85 -7.28
CA PHE A 728 -12.87 -6.72 -8.00
C PHE A 728 -13.88 -5.98 -8.91
N ASP A 729 -14.72 -6.74 -9.61
CA ASP A 729 -15.70 -6.21 -10.58
C ASP A 729 -16.94 -5.57 -9.92
N MET A 730 -17.00 -5.45 -8.60
CA MET A 730 -18.12 -4.82 -7.88
C MET A 730 -18.32 -3.35 -8.27
N PHE A 731 -17.25 -2.63 -8.59
CA PHE A 731 -17.29 -1.24 -9.06
C PHE A 731 -16.65 -1.15 -10.45
N PRO A 732 -17.45 -1.27 -11.53
CA PRO A 732 -16.92 -1.24 -12.89
C PRO A 732 -16.32 0.12 -13.23
N SER A 733 -15.03 0.13 -13.58
CA SER A 733 -14.31 1.29 -14.10
C SER A 733 -13.10 0.85 -14.92
N ALA A 734 -12.77 1.61 -15.98
CA ALA A 734 -11.55 1.44 -16.75
C ALA A 734 -10.29 1.98 -16.04
N PHE A 735 -10.47 2.78 -14.98
CA PHE A 735 -9.37 3.45 -14.29
C PHE A 735 -8.97 2.77 -12.99
N ASN A 736 -9.87 2.03 -12.34
CA ASN A 736 -9.59 1.37 -11.06
C ASN A 736 -8.65 0.18 -11.29
N TYR A 737 -7.39 0.31 -10.88
CA TYR A 737 -6.38 -0.74 -11.00
C TYR A 737 -6.15 -1.50 -9.71
N VAL A 738 -6.31 -0.83 -8.56
CA VAL A 738 -5.94 -1.42 -7.27
C VAL A 738 -7.01 -1.14 -6.23
N TYR A 739 -7.45 -2.18 -5.53
CA TYR A 739 -8.26 -2.08 -4.32
C TYR A 739 -7.45 -2.51 -3.10
N VAL A 740 -7.31 -1.62 -2.11
CA VAL A 740 -6.80 -1.97 -0.78
C VAL A 740 -8.01 -2.32 0.10
N VAL A 741 -8.30 -3.60 0.24
CA VAL A 741 -9.47 -4.12 0.93
C VAL A 741 -9.15 -4.36 2.40
N ILE A 742 -9.91 -3.71 3.27
CA ILE A 742 -9.87 -3.86 4.73
C ILE A 742 -11.11 -4.62 5.14
N THR A 743 -10.94 -5.75 5.83
CA THR A 743 -12.05 -6.54 6.39
C THR A 743 -11.80 -6.75 7.88
N PRO A 744 -12.72 -6.42 8.79
CA PRO A 744 -12.58 -6.79 10.20
C PRO A 744 -12.29 -8.29 10.36
N SER A 745 -11.31 -8.67 11.18
CA SER A 745 -10.91 -10.08 11.31
C SER A 745 -11.99 -10.96 11.93
N VAL A 746 -12.89 -10.34 12.68
CA VAL A 746 -14.04 -10.97 13.31
C VAL A 746 -15.31 -10.29 12.80
N ARG A 747 -16.30 -11.10 12.41
CA ARG A 747 -17.58 -10.60 11.88
C ARG A 747 -18.31 -9.80 12.96
N THR A 748 -18.78 -8.62 12.58
CA THR A 748 -19.66 -7.77 13.40
C THR A 748 -20.87 -7.33 12.61
N THR A 749 -22.04 -7.32 13.23
CA THR A 749 -23.18 -6.55 12.72
C THR A 749 -22.99 -5.05 13.01
N PHE A 750 -23.76 -4.18 12.35
CA PHE A 750 -23.68 -2.74 12.61
C PHE A 750 -23.88 -2.39 14.11
N LEU A 751 -24.84 -3.02 14.79
CA LEU A 751 -25.06 -2.79 16.23
C LEU A 751 -23.94 -3.36 17.10
N GLN A 752 -23.43 -4.55 16.76
CA GLN A 752 -22.32 -5.15 17.48
C GLN A 752 -21.04 -4.33 17.36
N SER A 753 -20.75 -3.78 16.17
CA SER A 753 -19.59 -2.91 15.93
C SER A 753 -19.56 -1.74 16.92
N ARG A 754 -20.70 -1.10 17.21
CA ARG A 754 -20.80 -0.04 18.24
C ARG A 754 -20.39 -0.51 19.61
N THR A 755 -20.93 -1.64 20.07
CA THR A 755 -20.60 -2.16 21.40
C THR A 755 -19.17 -2.67 21.48
N HIS A 756 -18.64 -3.22 20.40
CA HIS A 756 -17.27 -3.73 20.33
C HIS A 756 -16.25 -2.60 20.33
N THR A 757 -16.44 -1.58 19.48
CA THR A 757 -15.61 -0.37 19.45
C THR A 757 -15.57 0.34 20.81
N MET A 758 -16.66 0.32 21.58
CA MET A 758 -16.68 0.88 22.94
C MET A 758 -15.93 0.02 23.97
N LYS A 759 -15.93 -1.30 23.84
CA LYS A 759 -15.38 -2.22 24.85
C LYS A 759 -13.91 -2.58 24.60
N THR A 760 -13.52 -2.73 23.35
CA THR A 760 -12.19 -3.20 22.96
C THR A 760 -11.36 -2.01 22.48
N PRO A 761 -10.17 -1.76 23.01
CA PRO A 761 -9.27 -0.71 22.53
C PRO A 761 -8.89 -0.87 21.06
N VAL A 762 -8.57 0.24 20.38
CA VAL A 762 -8.22 0.24 18.94
C VAL A 762 -7.05 -0.70 18.61
N GLY A 763 -6.03 -0.78 19.48
CA GLY A 763 -4.85 -1.63 19.27
C GLY A 763 -5.09 -3.13 19.45
N GLU A 764 -6.23 -3.53 20.01
CA GLU A 764 -6.63 -4.93 20.21
C GLU A 764 -7.65 -5.41 19.17
N ARG A 765 -8.10 -4.50 18.28
CA ARG A 765 -8.96 -4.84 17.14
C ARG A 765 -8.09 -5.13 15.94
N TYR A 766 -8.34 -6.23 15.25
CA TYR A 766 -7.54 -6.63 14.09
C TYR A 766 -8.35 -6.61 12.80
N TYR A 767 -7.68 -6.28 11.71
CA TYR A 767 -8.25 -6.18 10.38
C TYR A 767 -7.37 -6.92 9.40
N ARG A 768 -8.03 -7.68 8.53
CA ARG A 768 -7.42 -8.31 7.36
C ARG A 768 -7.30 -7.27 6.26
N VAL A 769 -6.07 -7.02 5.80
CA VAL A 769 -5.75 -6.08 4.73
C VAL A 769 -5.22 -6.86 3.54
N GLU A 770 -5.82 -6.69 2.38
CA GLU A 770 -5.48 -7.38 1.14
C GLU A 770 -5.52 -6.40 -0.03
N VAL A 771 -4.57 -6.53 -0.96
CA VAL A 771 -4.49 -5.71 -2.16
C VAL A 771 -4.88 -6.55 -3.36
N LEU A 772 -6.00 -6.18 -3.98
CA LEU A 772 -6.48 -6.79 -5.21
C LEU A 772 -6.14 -5.89 -6.39
N THR A 773 -5.63 -6.47 -7.48
CA THR A 773 -5.23 -5.74 -8.68
C THR A 773 -6.08 -6.15 -9.88
N ALA A 774 -6.23 -5.22 -10.83
CA ALA A 774 -6.92 -5.47 -12.09
C ALA A 774 -6.22 -6.59 -12.88
N PRO A 775 -6.96 -7.33 -13.73
CA PRO A 775 -6.36 -8.30 -14.64
C PRO A 775 -5.23 -7.67 -15.48
N GLY A 776 -4.05 -8.30 -15.47
CA GLY A 776 -2.86 -7.81 -16.17
C GLY A 776 -2.04 -6.77 -15.41
N PHE A 777 -2.54 -6.23 -14.28
CA PHE A 777 -1.77 -5.35 -13.40
C PHE A 777 -0.97 -6.18 -12.38
N PRO A 778 0.36 -5.98 -12.25
CA PRO A 778 1.20 -6.80 -11.37
C PRO A 778 0.83 -6.70 -9.89
N SER A 779 0.76 -7.85 -9.21
CA SER A 779 0.55 -7.92 -7.76
C SER A 779 1.89 -7.93 -7.04
N LEU A 780 2.35 -6.74 -6.62
CA LEU A 780 3.70 -6.52 -6.04
C LEU A 780 3.67 -6.05 -4.57
N SER A 781 2.47 -5.78 -4.04
CA SER A 781 2.29 -5.20 -2.71
C SER A 781 2.70 -6.16 -1.59
N SER A 782 3.14 -5.59 -0.46
CA SER A 782 3.32 -6.35 0.79
C SER A 782 2.03 -7.00 1.31
N ALA A 783 0.87 -6.53 0.86
CA ALA A 783 -0.45 -7.08 1.13
C ALA A 783 -1.09 -7.74 -0.10
N ALA A 784 -0.28 -8.16 -1.10
CA ALA A 784 -0.75 -9.02 -2.20
C ALA A 784 -1.45 -10.29 -1.70
N GLU A 785 -1.07 -10.73 -0.50
CA GLU A 785 -1.80 -11.70 0.29
C GLU A 785 -2.30 -11.01 1.56
N ALA A 786 -3.47 -11.43 2.04
CA ALA A 786 -4.08 -10.94 3.26
C ALA A 786 -3.10 -10.90 4.46
N LYS A 787 -2.91 -9.71 5.05
CA LYS A 787 -2.15 -9.48 6.27
C LYS A 787 -3.06 -9.05 7.41
N LEU A 788 -2.71 -9.43 8.63
CA LEU A 788 -3.48 -9.09 9.82
C LEU A 788 -2.81 -7.93 10.56
N VAL A 789 -3.52 -6.82 10.70
CA VAL A 789 -2.98 -5.56 11.24
C VAL A 789 -3.91 -5.03 12.32
N SER A 790 -3.32 -4.51 13.40
CA SER A 790 -4.06 -3.89 14.49
C SER A 790 -4.70 -2.57 14.04
N GLY A 791 -5.80 -2.17 14.67
CA GLY A 791 -6.47 -0.90 14.39
C GLY A 791 -5.59 0.31 14.63
N SER A 792 -4.57 0.20 15.50
CA SER A 792 -3.59 1.27 15.75
C SER A 792 -2.65 1.47 14.57
N SER A 793 -2.24 0.40 13.89
CA SER A 793 -1.27 0.46 12.79
C SER A 793 -1.95 0.48 11.41
N LEU A 794 -3.25 0.19 11.36
CA LEU A 794 -4.04 0.10 10.13
C LEU A 794 -3.97 1.37 9.25
N PRO A 795 -4.17 2.60 9.77
CA PRO A 795 -4.17 3.80 8.91
C PRO A 795 -2.82 4.03 8.23
N ASP A 796 -1.72 3.90 8.97
CA ASP A 796 -0.37 4.10 8.44
C ASP A 796 0.01 3.03 7.42
N TYR A 797 -0.31 1.77 7.70
CA TYR A 797 -0.05 0.66 6.79
C TYR A 797 -0.85 0.80 5.48
N VAL A 798 -2.16 1.02 5.56
CA VAL A 798 -3.03 1.18 4.39
C VAL A 798 -2.64 2.40 3.57
N ARG A 799 -2.31 3.53 4.21
CA ARG A 799 -1.83 4.73 3.51
C ARG A 799 -0.57 4.45 2.71
N ASN A 800 0.39 3.71 3.29
CA ASN A 800 1.62 3.36 2.60
C ASN A 800 1.37 2.41 1.42
N LEU A 801 0.46 1.45 1.56
CA LEU A 801 0.04 0.60 0.44
C LEU A 801 -0.62 1.40 -0.68
N ALA A 802 -1.55 2.30 -0.32
CA ALA A 802 -2.26 3.15 -1.28
C ALA A 802 -1.30 4.09 -2.02
N LEU A 803 -0.35 4.70 -1.31
CA LEU A 803 0.63 5.60 -1.91
C LEU A 803 1.55 4.88 -2.92
N ASN A 804 2.09 3.71 -2.55
CA ASN A 804 2.90 2.91 -3.47
C ASN A 804 2.09 2.49 -4.70
N ALA A 805 0.83 2.08 -4.50
CA ALA A 805 -0.07 1.72 -5.59
C ALA A 805 -0.41 2.91 -6.50
N CYS A 806 -0.52 4.14 -5.98
CA CYS A 806 -0.75 5.35 -6.78
C CYS A 806 0.44 5.63 -7.70
N ILE A 807 1.65 5.63 -7.13
CA ILE A 807 2.90 5.84 -7.88
C ILE A 807 3.04 4.77 -8.97
N PHE A 808 2.78 3.51 -8.62
CA PHE A 808 2.87 2.42 -9.59
C PHE A 808 1.82 2.53 -10.70
N SER A 809 0.59 2.93 -10.36
CA SER A 809 -0.48 3.16 -11.33
C SER A 809 -0.14 4.29 -12.31
N GLU A 810 0.50 5.36 -11.85
CA GLU A 810 0.96 6.45 -12.69
C GLU A 810 2.08 6.02 -13.65
N VAL A 811 3.05 5.22 -13.17
CA VAL A 811 4.08 4.62 -14.04
C VAL A 811 3.44 3.68 -15.06
N TRP A 812 2.49 2.85 -14.63
CA TRP A 812 1.79 1.91 -15.49
C TRP A 812 0.97 2.58 -16.59
N MET A 813 0.30 3.69 -16.28
CA MET A 813 -0.47 4.49 -17.26
C MET A 813 0.43 5.12 -18.32
N ASN A 814 1.63 5.52 -17.94
CA ASN A 814 2.57 6.22 -18.80
C ASN A 814 3.67 5.31 -19.36
N ARG A 815 3.48 3.98 -19.34
CA ARG A 815 4.50 3.02 -19.77
C ARG A 815 4.93 3.16 -21.24
N ASP A 816 4.04 3.72 -22.07
CA ASP A 816 4.31 4.03 -23.48
C ASP A 816 5.05 5.37 -23.68
N ASP A 817 5.06 6.26 -22.67
CA ASP A 817 5.92 7.45 -22.64
C ASP A 817 7.25 7.05 -21.99
N GLU A 818 8.38 7.35 -22.64
CA GLU A 818 9.71 6.97 -22.15
C GLU A 818 10.06 7.60 -20.79
N SER A 819 9.22 8.48 -20.23
CA SER A 819 9.49 9.15 -18.95
C SER A 819 8.26 9.29 -18.05
N TYR A 820 8.29 8.63 -16.89
CA TYR A 820 7.49 9.08 -15.73
C TYR A 820 7.87 10.52 -15.39
N ARG A 821 6.92 11.46 -15.42
CA ARG A 821 7.16 12.89 -15.17
C ARG A 821 6.53 13.31 -13.85
N SER A 822 7.33 13.37 -12.80
CA SER A 822 6.94 14.01 -11.55
C SER A 822 6.66 15.51 -11.76
N SER A 823 5.94 16.12 -10.82
CA SER A 823 5.65 17.56 -10.84
C SER A 823 6.94 18.39 -10.87
N TRP A 824 7.97 17.93 -10.15
CA TRP A 824 9.27 18.57 -10.10
C TRP A 824 9.99 18.56 -11.45
N ARG A 825 9.95 17.43 -12.18
CA ARG A 825 10.54 17.35 -13.54
C ARG A 825 9.81 18.25 -14.51
N LEU A 826 8.47 18.36 -14.39
CA LEU A 826 7.70 19.29 -15.21
C LEU A 826 8.11 20.74 -14.96
N ARG A 827 8.22 21.15 -13.69
CA ARG A 827 8.70 22.48 -13.30
C ARG A 827 10.12 22.76 -13.79
N LEU A 828 11.03 21.79 -13.65
CA LEU A 828 12.40 21.88 -14.17
C LEU A 828 12.40 22.12 -15.69
N ASN A 829 11.59 21.35 -16.43
CA ASN A 829 11.48 21.49 -17.88
C ASN A 829 10.92 22.87 -18.29
N GLN A 830 9.94 23.40 -17.57
CA GLN A 830 9.43 24.76 -17.78
C GLN A 830 10.54 25.81 -17.60
N ILE A 831 11.37 25.68 -16.55
CA ILE A 831 12.52 26.56 -16.30
C ILE A 831 13.55 26.45 -17.44
N LYS A 832 13.93 25.22 -17.83
CA LYS A 832 14.87 24.98 -18.93
C LYS A 832 14.39 25.58 -20.25
N GLN A 833 13.09 25.45 -20.56
CA GLN A 833 12.48 26.03 -21.76
C GLN A 833 12.51 27.56 -21.75
N LEU A 834 12.19 28.19 -20.61
CA LEU A 834 12.28 29.64 -20.45
C LEU A 834 13.73 30.11 -20.63
N ARG A 835 14.69 29.44 -19.99
CA ARG A 835 16.12 29.74 -20.13
C ARG A 835 16.58 29.62 -21.58
N ALA A 836 16.26 28.53 -22.27
CA ALA A 836 16.69 28.31 -23.65
C ALA A 836 16.17 29.37 -24.64
N ARG A 837 14.97 29.92 -24.37
CA ARG A 837 14.37 30.97 -25.20
C ARG A 837 15.05 32.32 -24.99
N TYR A 838 15.24 32.75 -23.74
CA TYR A 838 15.68 34.11 -23.43
C TYR A 838 17.20 34.23 -23.17
N GLY A 839 17.90 33.13 -22.87
CA GLY A 839 19.36 33.14 -22.71
C GLY A 839 20.12 33.42 -24.00
N ASN A 840 19.56 33.08 -25.16
CA ASN A 840 20.20 33.30 -26.47
C ASN A 840 20.03 34.73 -27.02
N GLU A 841 19.16 35.57 -26.43
CA GLU A 841 18.92 36.94 -26.94
C GLU A 841 19.96 37.96 -26.44
N VAL A 842 20.61 37.70 -25.30
CA VAL A 842 21.60 38.61 -24.69
C VAL A 842 22.93 38.66 -25.47
N GLY A 843 23.20 37.67 -26.33
CA GLY A 843 24.42 37.61 -27.17
C GLY A 843 24.39 38.41 -28.48
N LYS A 844 23.30 39.12 -28.81
CA LYS A 844 23.18 39.91 -30.07
C LYS A 844 23.24 41.42 -29.90
N GLY A 845 23.38 41.92 -28.67
CA GLY A 845 23.42 43.34 -28.37
C GLY A 845 24.82 43.83 -28.03
N ASP A 846 25.78 43.74 -28.96
CA ASP A 846 26.79 44.78 -29.17
C ASP A 846 27.78 44.40 -30.28
N GLY A 847 27.82 45.23 -31.34
CA GLY A 847 28.86 45.22 -32.35
C GLY A 847 28.41 44.86 -33.77
N ALA A 848 27.94 45.85 -34.53
CA ALA A 848 28.51 46.19 -35.85
C ALA A 848 27.72 47.31 -36.53
N ALA A 849 28.39 48.46 -36.68
CA ALA A 849 28.03 49.49 -37.63
C ALA A 849 28.22 49.01 -39.07
N VAL A 850 27.23 49.32 -39.91
CA VAL A 850 27.26 49.64 -41.35
C VAL A 850 28.52 49.22 -42.15
N SER A 851 28.35 48.28 -43.08
CA SER A 851 28.95 48.39 -44.43
C SER A 851 28.14 47.58 -45.46
N HIS A 852 28.34 47.94 -46.73
CA HIS A 852 27.43 47.87 -47.87
C HIS A 852 27.11 46.48 -48.46
N VAL A 853 25.88 46.40 -48.99
CA VAL A 853 25.41 45.82 -50.27
C VAL A 853 26.41 44.99 -51.08
N GLU A 854 26.08 43.70 -51.29
CA GLU A 854 26.13 43.07 -52.63
C GLU A 854 25.16 41.89 -52.72
N GLU A 855 24.45 41.81 -53.86
CA GLU A 855 23.40 40.84 -54.18
C GLU A 855 23.95 39.44 -54.44
N GLY A 856 23.31 38.41 -53.87
CA GLY A 856 23.57 37.01 -54.21
C GLY A 856 22.33 36.14 -53.97
N LYS A 857 21.61 35.82 -55.04
CA LYS A 857 20.41 34.97 -55.07
C LYS A 857 20.69 33.54 -54.58
N GLY A 858 19.84 33.00 -53.70
CA GLY A 858 19.76 31.56 -53.41
C GLY A 858 18.51 31.21 -52.60
N LYS A 859 17.58 30.47 -53.22
CA LYS A 859 16.25 30.12 -52.70
C LYS A 859 16.29 29.03 -51.63
N GLY A 860 15.41 29.14 -50.63
CA GLY A 860 15.02 28.05 -49.73
C GLY A 860 13.97 28.50 -48.72
N LYS A 861 12.70 28.61 -49.15
CA LYS A 861 11.56 28.90 -48.28
C LYS A 861 11.12 27.61 -47.57
N GLU A 862 11.32 27.52 -46.26
CA GLU A 862 10.47 26.69 -45.40
C GLU A 862 9.65 27.61 -44.49
N LYS A 863 8.33 27.55 -44.68
CA LYS A 863 7.34 28.31 -43.92
C LYS A 863 7.19 27.67 -42.54
N ALA A 864 7.73 28.30 -41.49
CA ALA A 864 7.28 28.05 -40.13
C ALA A 864 5.85 28.60 -39.97
N LYS A 865 4.85 27.71 -40.02
CA LYS A 865 3.48 28.03 -39.61
C LYS A 865 3.46 28.16 -38.08
N GLY A 866 3.22 29.37 -37.59
CA GLY A 866 2.84 29.59 -36.21
C GLY A 866 1.42 29.07 -35.97
N THR A 867 1.31 27.98 -35.22
CA THR A 867 0.08 27.54 -34.52
C THR A 867 0.47 26.61 -33.37
N GLY A 868 0.16 27.00 -32.12
CA GLY A 868 -0.14 26.03 -31.05
C GLY A 868 0.93 25.67 -29.99
N TRP A 869 1.73 26.60 -29.45
CA TRP A 869 2.66 26.27 -28.34
C TRP A 869 1.95 25.90 -27.01
N LEU A 870 0.78 26.46 -26.72
CA LEU A 870 -0.01 26.09 -25.53
C LEU A 870 -0.46 24.62 -25.53
N ALA A 871 -0.63 24.01 -26.71
CA ALA A 871 -0.97 22.59 -26.82
C ALA A 871 0.22 21.66 -26.50
N SER A 872 1.46 22.14 -26.69
CA SER A 872 2.68 21.36 -26.36
C SER A 872 2.99 21.29 -24.86
N LEU A 873 2.24 22.03 -24.04
CA LEU A 873 2.27 21.96 -22.57
C LEU A 873 1.30 20.90 -22.00
N GLY A 874 0.70 20.05 -22.84
CA GLY A 874 -0.13 18.92 -22.39
C GLY A 874 -1.55 19.28 -21.94
N LEU A 875 -2.09 20.41 -22.38
CA LEU A 875 -3.48 20.80 -22.12
C LEU A 875 -4.39 20.30 -23.25
N LYS A 876 -5.44 19.54 -22.91
CA LYS A 876 -6.66 19.46 -23.71
C LYS A 876 -7.55 20.67 -23.40
#